data_AF-A0A359EE84-F1
#
_entry.id   AF-A0A359EE84-F1
#
_cell.length_a   1.000
_cell.length_b   1.000
_cell.length_c   1.000
_cell.angle_alpha   90.00
_cell.angle_beta   90.00
_cell.angle_gamma   90.00
#
_symmetry.space_group_name_H-M   'P 1'
#
loop_
_entity.id
_entity.type
_entity.pdbx_description
1 polymer ?
#
loop_
_entity_poly.entity_id
_entity_poly.type
_entity_poly.pdbx_seq_one_letter_code
_entity_poly.pdbx_strand_id
1 'polypeptide(L)'
;MTTPAALPTSLIPLNAPAAALETVGGKGANLVKLAHAGFHVPNGFLIPTAAYRAFVDLNQLDAAISEILRDLDFSDLQALTAASAAIRTQFAAGTVSQGLTAALEIGWRWLGASPVAVRSSATAEDLPDLSFAGQQDTYLNVIGPEALLKAVVDCWSSLWTARALGYRARNAIPHGEVSLSVVVQTMVPSQASGVMFTANPLNGRRGETVIDATLGLGEALVSGLVEPDHYVVDSSNNALTHKYLGSKSVQINGKSEGGVATHEAESAQIQAIPDEIILKLAQIGQQIEALYNFPQDIEWAVAQAEIYILQARPITSLYPLPANLPPEPLKTLLGLQVIQGMMEPFTPLGQTAIIEVLFGGGRALGLKLPLAQQGAFYVAGERIWINVTPIVRNPRAHKVFPVVFKNLDPGVVQAFVEILRDPRMAPQPGSMSLLKPWNVARFALPLLGRVLHFLRQPEKMAQTILTIFDERVAETVARQQPSGNLGADFAQRVALLLEARNLFADFVIPKGVTAVVAGMAPFFGILQRFSKQVAAQTGDTRFDTLYLEIARGLPNNVTIEMDLKLWQAAQSLRSDPASAEIFEGLPPSELAARFLAGSLPSAAQKVIADFMDRYGMRGLGEIDMGRPRWCENPEHIMGVLQSYLQIDDPALAPDVVFARGAEVAQSAAEELESAVRQLPHGHFKARMVRFGVRRYRALAGLREAPKFFAVRMMGMMRAGLLASGEEMAAAGWLDQADDLVYLKMAELEELAAELEGWQVGDFPPTSLPALQTAIRERQALRQRELRRKQIPRVLLSDGTAYYEGVRAAEGAASGLVGDPVSPGVVEGVVRVVFDPLGTHLEPGEILVCPGTDPAWTPLFLAAGGLVMETGGMMTHGSVVAREYGIPAVVGVHDATRRLQTGQRIRVNGSSGAIEIL
;
A
#
# COMPACT_ATOMS: atom_id res chain seq x y z
N MET A 1 -35.27 53.92 0.77
CA MET A 1 -34.45 52.80 1.26
C MET A 1 -35.41 51.67 1.61
N THR A 2 -35.72 50.81 0.64
CA THR A 2 -36.51 49.59 0.84
C THR A 2 -35.67 48.59 1.63
N THR A 3 -36.22 48.05 2.71
CA THR A 3 -35.65 46.93 3.48
C THR A 3 -35.26 45.82 2.49
N PRO A 4 -34.03 45.26 2.55
CA PRO A 4 -33.67 44.14 1.68
C PRO A 4 -34.67 43.00 1.91
N ALA A 5 -35.23 42.45 0.83
CA ALA A 5 -36.16 41.33 0.90
C ALA A 5 -35.47 40.16 1.62
N ALA A 6 -36.19 39.46 2.50
CA ALA A 6 -35.66 38.27 3.15
C ALA A 6 -35.33 37.19 2.11
N LEU A 7 -34.23 36.44 2.32
CA LEU A 7 -33.87 35.32 1.46
C LEU A 7 -34.99 34.26 1.52
N PRO A 8 -35.45 33.71 0.38
CA PRO A 8 -36.46 32.65 0.35
C PRO A 8 -36.01 31.41 1.13
N THR A 9 -36.95 30.74 1.82
CA THR A 9 -36.65 29.53 2.61
C THR A 9 -36.23 28.32 1.78
N SER A 10 -36.42 28.36 0.46
CA SER A 10 -35.92 27.35 -0.48
C SER A 10 -34.41 27.47 -0.76
N LEU A 11 -33.78 28.57 -0.33
CA LEU A 11 -32.35 28.81 -0.43
C LEU A 11 -31.75 28.87 0.99
N ILE A 12 -30.52 28.36 1.15
CA ILE A 12 -29.87 28.31 2.46
C ILE A 12 -28.73 29.35 2.47
N PRO A 13 -28.77 30.38 3.33
CA PRO A 13 -27.69 31.37 3.36
C PRO A 13 -26.39 30.75 3.89
N LEU A 14 -25.23 31.24 3.43
CA LEU A 14 -23.94 30.71 3.89
C LEU A 14 -23.66 30.93 5.38
N ASN A 15 -24.31 31.91 6.01
CA ASN A 15 -24.20 32.14 7.45
C ASN A 15 -25.23 31.33 8.28
N ALA A 16 -25.87 30.32 7.69
CA ALA A 16 -26.74 29.41 8.41
C ALA A 16 -25.99 28.72 9.58
N PRO A 17 -26.67 28.38 10.68
CA PRO A 17 -26.02 27.79 11.86
C PRO A 17 -25.45 26.39 11.58
N ALA A 18 -26.08 25.62 10.69
CA ALA A 18 -25.60 24.33 10.24
C ALA A 18 -26.22 23.98 8.88
N ALA A 19 -25.50 23.20 8.08
CA ALA A 19 -26.01 22.63 6.85
C ALA A 19 -25.49 21.19 6.69
N ALA A 20 -26.41 20.24 6.55
CA ALA A 20 -26.07 18.83 6.39
C ALA A 20 -25.45 18.57 5.01
N LEU A 21 -24.39 17.74 4.95
CA LEU A 21 -23.63 17.46 3.74
C LEU A 21 -24.50 16.83 2.64
N GLU A 22 -25.49 16.01 3.02
CA GLU A 22 -26.45 15.38 2.12
C GLU A 22 -27.38 16.41 1.44
N THR A 23 -27.58 17.55 2.10
CA THR A 23 -28.47 18.64 1.63
C THR A 23 -27.73 19.64 0.77
N VAL A 24 -26.49 20.00 1.15
CA VAL A 24 -25.77 21.12 0.52
C VAL A 24 -24.47 20.73 -0.18
N GLY A 25 -24.12 19.44 -0.19
CA GLY A 25 -22.85 18.95 -0.69
C GLY A 25 -21.67 19.32 0.20
N GLY A 26 -20.50 18.76 -0.11
CA GLY A 26 -19.29 18.95 0.69
C GLY A 26 -18.83 20.43 0.74
N LYS A 27 -18.66 21.04 -0.43
CA LYS A 27 -18.24 22.44 -0.59
C LYS A 27 -19.19 23.41 0.12
N GLY A 28 -20.50 23.22 -0.03
CA GLY A 28 -21.51 24.02 0.67
C GLY A 28 -21.40 23.89 2.18
N ALA A 29 -21.26 22.66 2.70
CA ALA A 29 -21.11 22.42 4.14
C ALA A 29 -19.82 23.05 4.70
N ASN A 30 -18.70 22.94 3.98
CA ASN A 30 -17.43 23.55 4.38
C ASN A 30 -17.50 25.09 4.40
N LEU A 31 -18.15 25.70 3.41
CA LEU A 31 -18.34 27.15 3.35
C LEU A 31 -19.21 27.67 4.50
N VAL A 32 -20.28 26.96 4.84
CA VAL A 32 -21.12 27.31 6.01
C VAL A 32 -20.32 27.22 7.29
N LYS A 33 -19.52 26.16 7.46
CA LYS A 33 -18.67 25.99 8.64
C LYS A 33 -17.62 27.10 8.76
N LEU A 34 -16.99 27.50 7.65
CA LEU A 34 -16.03 28.62 7.62
C LEU A 34 -16.68 29.97 7.94
N ALA A 35 -17.82 30.28 7.32
CA ALA A 35 -18.55 31.52 7.55
C ALA A 35 -19.03 31.63 9.01
N HIS A 36 -19.55 30.52 9.56
CA HIS A 36 -19.97 30.46 10.97
C HIS A 36 -18.79 30.63 11.95
N ALA A 37 -17.62 30.12 11.60
CA ALA A 37 -16.38 30.30 12.38
C ALA A 37 -15.79 31.71 12.27
N GLY A 38 -16.38 32.62 11.48
CA GLY A 38 -15.98 34.02 11.37
C GLY A 38 -14.89 34.30 10.33
N PHE A 39 -14.54 33.34 9.48
CA PHE A 39 -13.64 33.58 8.36
C PHE A 39 -14.30 34.47 7.30
N HIS A 40 -13.49 35.25 6.58
CA HIS A 40 -13.98 36.16 5.55
C HIS A 40 -14.35 35.39 4.27
N VAL A 41 -15.53 34.78 4.29
CA VAL A 41 -16.13 34.07 3.16
C VAL A 41 -17.03 35.04 2.38
N PRO A 42 -16.97 35.09 1.04
CA PRO A 42 -17.90 35.91 0.26
C PRO A 42 -19.35 35.55 0.55
N ASN A 43 -20.19 36.57 0.72
CA ASN A 43 -21.62 36.35 1.01
C ASN A 43 -22.29 35.56 -0.12
N GLY A 44 -23.30 34.77 0.22
CA GLY A 44 -23.87 33.81 -0.72
C GLY A 44 -24.99 32.98 -0.13
N PHE A 45 -25.55 32.12 -0.98
CA PHE A 45 -26.55 31.13 -0.62
C PHE A 45 -26.33 29.82 -1.38
N LEU A 46 -26.95 28.75 -0.88
CA LEU A 46 -26.88 27.39 -1.38
C LEU A 46 -28.25 26.99 -1.93
N ILE A 47 -28.23 26.32 -3.07
CA ILE A 47 -29.38 25.67 -3.68
C ILE A 47 -29.33 24.20 -3.26
N PRO A 48 -30.26 23.71 -2.43
CA PRO A 48 -30.17 22.37 -1.86
C PRO A 48 -30.37 21.26 -2.91
N THR A 49 -29.87 20.06 -2.62
CA THR A 49 -30.00 18.87 -3.48
C THR A 49 -31.44 18.50 -3.81
N ALA A 50 -32.41 18.88 -2.97
CA ALA A 50 -33.83 18.72 -3.24
C ALA A 50 -34.29 19.49 -4.49
N ALA A 51 -33.68 20.64 -4.81
CA ALA A 51 -34.00 21.40 -6.01
C ALA A 51 -33.50 20.69 -7.28
N TYR A 52 -32.34 20.02 -7.21
CA TYR A 52 -31.85 19.16 -8.29
C TYR A 52 -32.80 17.99 -8.55
N ARG A 53 -33.21 17.27 -7.49
CA ARG A 53 -34.15 16.14 -7.61
C ARG A 53 -35.48 16.59 -8.21
N ALA A 54 -36.03 17.69 -7.72
CA ALA A 54 -37.26 18.26 -8.28
C ALA A 54 -37.13 18.64 -9.76
N PHE A 55 -35.96 19.13 -10.20
CA PHE A 55 -35.69 19.42 -11.61
C PHE A 55 -35.59 18.14 -12.45
N VAL A 56 -34.91 17.10 -11.95
CA VAL A 56 -34.79 15.79 -12.59
C VAL A 56 -36.17 15.14 -12.75
N ASP A 57 -36.99 15.16 -11.70
CA ASP A 57 -38.35 14.61 -11.68
C ASP A 57 -39.27 15.34 -12.67
N LEU A 58 -39.27 16.68 -12.62
CA LEU A 58 -40.12 17.52 -13.49
C LEU A 58 -39.85 17.27 -14.98
N ASN A 59 -38.59 16.99 -15.33
CA ASN A 59 -38.14 16.78 -16.70
C ASN A 59 -37.98 15.29 -17.07
N GLN A 60 -38.34 14.36 -16.18
CA GLN A 60 -38.23 12.90 -16.38
C GLN A 60 -36.82 12.43 -16.79
N LEU A 61 -35.79 13.08 -16.26
CA LEU A 61 -34.41 12.85 -16.71
C LEU A 61 -33.87 11.49 -16.26
N ASP A 62 -34.33 10.93 -15.13
CA ASP A 62 -33.83 9.64 -14.63
C ASP A 62 -34.07 8.48 -15.61
N ALA A 63 -35.26 8.42 -16.22
CA ALA A 63 -35.59 7.39 -17.20
C ALA A 63 -34.72 7.53 -18.46
N ALA A 64 -34.56 8.77 -18.96
CA ALA A 64 -33.75 9.07 -20.14
C ALA A 64 -32.26 8.76 -19.91
N ILE A 65 -31.72 9.14 -18.75
CA ILE A 65 -30.33 8.86 -18.36
C ILE A 65 -30.10 7.35 -18.24
N SER A 66 -31.01 6.64 -17.57
CA SER A 66 -30.92 5.19 -17.41
C SER A 66 -30.93 4.45 -18.74
N GLU A 67 -31.69 4.95 -19.72
CA GLU A 67 -31.70 4.40 -21.07
C GLU A 67 -30.38 4.64 -21.81
N ILE A 68 -29.81 5.85 -21.71
CA ILE A 68 -28.52 6.19 -22.32
C ILE A 68 -27.37 5.35 -21.74
N LEU A 69 -27.44 5.00 -20.45
CA LEU A 69 -26.36 4.29 -19.75
C LEU A 69 -26.46 2.75 -19.76
N ARG A 70 -27.60 2.17 -20.17
CA ARG A 70 -27.94 0.74 -19.96
C ARG A 70 -26.90 -0.25 -20.50
N ASP A 71 -26.32 0.05 -21.67
CA ASP A 71 -25.35 -0.81 -22.36
C ASP A 71 -24.03 -0.06 -22.67
N LEU A 72 -23.74 0.99 -21.88
CA LEU A 72 -22.57 1.82 -22.13
C LEU A 72 -21.29 1.12 -21.69
N ASP A 73 -20.32 1.01 -22.59
CA ASP A 73 -18.95 0.65 -22.22
C ASP A 73 -18.25 1.85 -21.57
N PHE A 74 -18.12 1.81 -20.24
CA PHE A 74 -17.46 2.86 -19.45
C PHE A 74 -15.93 2.88 -19.61
N SER A 75 -15.35 1.93 -20.37
CA SER A 75 -13.93 1.96 -20.74
C SER A 75 -13.69 2.73 -22.05
N ASP A 76 -14.72 2.92 -22.89
CA ASP A 76 -14.62 3.66 -24.14
C ASP A 76 -14.88 5.17 -23.95
N LEU A 77 -13.85 5.98 -24.22
CA LEU A 77 -13.90 7.42 -24.12
C LEU A 77 -14.87 8.07 -25.13
N GLN A 78 -15.00 7.51 -26.33
CA GLN A 78 -15.92 8.05 -27.35
C GLN A 78 -17.38 7.81 -26.94
N ALA A 79 -17.69 6.60 -26.47
CA ALA A 79 -19.00 6.26 -25.93
C ALA A 79 -19.37 7.16 -24.74
N LEU A 80 -18.46 7.34 -23.78
CA LEU A 80 -18.66 8.27 -22.64
C LEU A 80 -18.91 9.71 -23.08
N THR A 81 -18.20 10.18 -24.11
CA THR A 81 -18.35 11.54 -24.64
C THR A 81 -19.72 11.73 -25.31
N ALA A 82 -20.16 10.76 -26.11
CA ALA A 82 -21.47 10.78 -26.75
C ALA A 82 -22.62 10.74 -25.71
N ALA A 83 -22.53 9.83 -24.74
CA ALA A 83 -23.50 9.72 -23.64
C ALA A 83 -23.57 11.03 -22.83
N SER A 84 -22.42 11.59 -22.47
CA SER A 84 -22.32 12.89 -21.79
C SER A 84 -23.00 14.01 -22.59
N ALA A 85 -22.78 14.09 -23.91
CA ALA A 85 -23.38 15.13 -24.74
C ALA A 85 -24.91 14.99 -24.82
N ALA A 86 -25.41 13.76 -24.97
CA ALA A 86 -26.83 13.47 -25.03
C ALA A 86 -27.54 13.84 -23.71
N ILE A 87 -26.99 13.43 -22.57
CA ILE A 87 -27.55 13.75 -21.25
C ILE A 87 -27.56 15.27 -21.02
N ARG A 88 -26.45 15.96 -21.30
CA ARG A 88 -26.35 17.41 -21.07
C ARG A 88 -27.28 18.22 -21.96
N THR A 89 -27.60 17.74 -23.16
CA THR A 89 -28.60 18.36 -24.03
C THR A 89 -30.00 18.29 -23.40
N GLN A 90 -30.34 17.18 -22.75
CA GLN A 90 -31.61 17.06 -22.01
C GLN A 90 -31.69 18.03 -20.82
N PHE A 91 -30.58 18.20 -20.07
CA PHE A 91 -30.52 19.21 -19.02
C PHE A 91 -30.73 20.63 -19.56
N ALA A 92 -30.07 20.98 -20.67
CA ALA A 92 -30.20 22.30 -21.28
C ALA A 92 -31.61 22.60 -21.82
N ALA A 93 -32.34 21.57 -22.26
CA ALA A 93 -33.73 21.69 -22.70
C ALA A 93 -34.76 21.63 -21.55
N GLY A 94 -34.31 21.30 -20.32
CA GLY A 94 -35.18 21.12 -19.17
C GLY A 94 -35.85 22.42 -18.70
N THR A 95 -37.10 22.31 -18.27
CA THR A 95 -37.87 23.42 -17.69
C THR A 95 -37.56 23.55 -16.20
N VAL A 96 -37.24 24.77 -15.74
CA VAL A 96 -37.10 25.08 -14.32
C VAL A 96 -38.43 25.58 -13.75
N SER A 97 -38.77 25.17 -12.53
CA SER A 97 -40.03 25.58 -11.90
C SER A 97 -40.07 27.10 -11.63
N GLN A 98 -41.26 27.71 -11.80
CA GLN A 98 -41.45 29.14 -11.53
C GLN A 98 -41.06 29.52 -10.09
N GLY A 99 -41.28 28.61 -9.13
CA GLY A 99 -40.88 28.81 -7.74
C GLY A 99 -39.37 28.95 -7.56
N LEU A 100 -38.57 28.10 -8.23
CA LEU A 100 -37.11 28.21 -8.17
C LEU A 100 -36.61 29.44 -8.93
N THR A 101 -37.17 29.73 -10.12
CA THR A 101 -36.83 30.93 -10.89
C THR A 101 -37.03 32.21 -10.05
N ALA A 102 -38.19 32.36 -9.41
CA ALA A 102 -38.47 33.48 -8.53
C ALA A 102 -37.53 33.53 -7.32
N ALA A 103 -37.22 32.38 -6.72
CA ALA A 103 -36.31 32.31 -5.58
C ALA A 103 -34.89 32.78 -5.95
N LEU A 104 -34.36 32.37 -7.10
CA LEU A 104 -33.04 32.79 -7.58
C LEU A 104 -32.98 34.28 -7.92
N GLU A 105 -34.05 34.85 -8.48
CA GLU A 105 -34.14 36.28 -8.75
C GLU A 105 -34.12 37.09 -7.44
N ILE A 106 -34.87 36.66 -6.42
CA ILE A 106 -34.83 37.27 -5.09
C ILE A 106 -33.45 37.11 -4.46
N GLY A 107 -32.85 35.92 -4.53
CA GLY A 107 -31.52 35.64 -4.02
C GLY A 107 -30.44 36.52 -4.65
N TRP A 108 -30.48 36.71 -5.97
CA TRP A 108 -29.53 37.58 -6.68
C TRP A 108 -29.69 39.06 -6.26
N ARG A 109 -30.92 39.54 -6.09
CA ARG A 109 -31.18 40.89 -5.54
C ARG A 109 -30.76 41.01 -4.07
N TRP A 110 -30.92 39.97 -3.28
CA TRP A 110 -30.47 39.92 -1.88
C TRP A 110 -28.93 40.05 -1.78
N LEU A 111 -28.19 39.53 -2.76
CA LEU A 111 -26.75 39.77 -2.94
C LEU A 111 -26.41 41.14 -3.54
N GLY A 112 -27.38 42.05 -3.64
CA GLY A 112 -27.19 43.42 -4.12
C GLY A 112 -27.14 43.55 -5.65
N ALA A 113 -27.65 42.56 -6.40
CA ALA A 113 -27.59 42.54 -7.86
C ALA A 113 -26.16 42.63 -8.42
N SER A 114 -25.20 42.06 -7.68
CA SER A 114 -23.78 42.03 -8.04
C SER A 114 -23.45 40.81 -8.92
N PRO A 115 -22.30 40.79 -9.61
CA PRO A 115 -21.80 39.57 -10.25
C PRO A 115 -21.59 38.45 -9.21
N VAL A 116 -21.89 37.21 -9.59
CA VAL A 116 -21.78 36.04 -8.72
C VAL A 116 -20.93 34.93 -9.34
N ALA A 117 -20.33 34.10 -8.50
CA ALA A 117 -19.77 32.80 -8.86
C ALA A 117 -20.80 31.70 -8.55
N VAL A 118 -21.00 30.80 -9.50
CA VAL A 118 -21.90 29.66 -9.40
C VAL A 118 -21.06 28.39 -9.45
N ARG A 119 -21.00 27.66 -8.34
CA ARG A 119 -20.10 26.53 -8.11
C ARG A 119 -20.91 25.28 -7.77
N SER A 120 -20.60 24.16 -8.39
CA SER A 120 -21.18 22.87 -8.02
C SER A 120 -20.73 22.44 -6.60
N SER A 121 -21.61 21.72 -5.89
CA SER A 121 -21.28 21.05 -4.63
C SER A 121 -21.97 19.69 -4.57
N ALA A 122 -21.22 18.63 -4.85
CA ALA A 122 -21.75 17.27 -4.81
C ALA A 122 -21.76 16.69 -3.38
N THR A 123 -22.70 15.78 -3.13
CA THR A 123 -22.78 15.00 -1.88
C THR A 123 -21.60 14.05 -1.70
N ALA A 124 -20.89 13.71 -2.78
CA ALA A 124 -19.72 12.84 -2.74
C ALA A 124 -18.38 13.57 -2.97
N GLU A 125 -18.39 14.90 -3.17
CA GLU A 125 -17.23 15.70 -3.64
C GLU A 125 -16.12 15.87 -2.60
N ASP A 126 -16.50 15.98 -1.32
CA ASP A 126 -15.57 16.20 -0.19
C ASP A 126 -15.68 15.10 0.88
N LEU A 127 -16.11 13.90 0.48
CA LEU A 127 -15.91 12.73 1.33
C LEU A 127 -14.39 12.55 1.53
N PRO A 128 -13.90 12.23 2.74
CA PRO A 128 -12.48 12.03 3.01
C PRO A 128 -11.77 11.02 2.09
N ASP A 129 -12.57 10.21 1.39
CA ASP A 129 -12.17 9.03 0.63
C ASP A 129 -12.30 9.20 -0.89
N LEU A 130 -12.98 10.24 -1.37
CA LEU A 130 -13.24 10.49 -2.79
C LEU A 130 -13.08 11.98 -3.08
N SER A 131 -12.14 12.31 -3.96
CA SER A 131 -12.01 13.67 -4.46
C SER A 131 -12.62 13.75 -5.86
N PHE A 132 -13.75 14.45 -5.99
CA PHE A 132 -14.30 14.84 -7.30
C PHE A 132 -13.61 16.11 -7.83
N ALA A 133 -12.39 16.43 -7.35
CA ALA A 133 -11.66 17.62 -7.76
C ALA A 133 -11.53 17.74 -9.28
N GLY A 134 -11.95 18.88 -9.81
CA GLY A 134 -11.88 19.21 -11.25
C GLY A 134 -12.81 18.37 -12.14
N GLN A 135 -13.82 17.70 -11.57
CA GLN A 135 -14.78 16.89 -12.34
C GLN A 135 -16.05 17.65 -12.73
N GLN A 136 -16.29 18.81 -12.11
CA GLN A 136 -17.54 19.56 -12.21
C GLN A 136 -17.29 21.00 -12.60
N ASP A 137 -18.29 21.62 -13.23
CA ASP A 137 -18.16 22.94 -13.84
C ASP A 137 -18.36 24.05 -12.79
N THR A 138 -17.57 25.11 -12.92
CA THR A 138 -17.73 26.37 -12.18
C THR A 138 -17.90 27.51 -13.16
N TYR A 139 -18.85 28.41 -12.88
CA TYR A 139 -19.16 29.56 -13.71
C TYR A 139 -18.87 30.85 -12.94
N LEU A 140 -17.93 31.64 -13.44
CA LEU A 140 -17.46 32.88 -12.79
C LEU A 140 -18.07 34.12 -13.44
N ASN A 141 -18.23 35.18 -12.65
CA ASN A 141 -18.71 36.49 -13.09
C ASN A 141 -20.06 36.42 -13.82
N VAL A 142 -21.02 35.70 -13.25
CA VAL A 142 -22.39 35.57 -13.76
C VAL A 142 -23.20 36.81 -13.37
N ILE A 143 -23.82 37.48 -14.34
CA ILE A 143 -24.55 38.73 -14.13
C ILE A 143 -25.99 38.58 -14.62
N GLY A 144 -26.94 38.84 -13.73
CA GLY A 144 -28.38 38.82 -14.03
C GLY A 144 -29.07 37.49 -13.72
N PRO A 145 -30.39 37.52 -13.48
CA PRO A 145 -31.15 36.35 -13.02
C PRO A 145 -31.27 35.23 -14.07
N GLU A 146 -31.36 35.59 -15.36
CA GLU A 146 -31.41 34.61 -16.44
C GLU A 146 -30.09 33.85 -16.60
N ALA A 147 -28.97 34.57 -16.54
CA ALA A 147 -27.64 33.96 -16.59
C ALA A 147 -27.37 33.09 -15.35
N LEU A 148 -27.84 33.51 -14.18
CA LEU A 148 -27.78 32.71 -12.95
C LEU A 148 -28.57 31.40 -13.09
N LEU A 149 -29.81 31.47 -13.57
CA LEU A 149 -30.64 30.28 -13.80
C LEU A 149 -29.95 29.30 -14.75
N LYS A 150 -29.39 29.81 -15.86
CA LYS A 150 -28.64 29.00 -16.82
C LYS A 150 -27.43 28.34 -16.17
N ALA A 151 -26.61 29.10 -15.43
CA ALA A 151 -25.42 28.58 -14.76
C ALA A 151 -25.75 27.50 -13.73
N VAL A 152 -26.90 27.60 -13.03
CA VAL A 152 -27.37 26.56 -12.09
C VAL A 152 -27.67 25.25 -12.82
N VAL A 153 -28.41 25.32 -13.94
CA VAL A 153 -28.72 24.13 -14.76
C VAL A 153 -27.44 23.53 -15.36
N ASP A 154 -26.53 24.37 -15.83
CA ASP A 154 -25.25 23.94 -16.37
C ASP A 154 -24.40 23.23 -15.29
N CYS A 155 -24.36 23.74 -14.05
CA CYS A 155 -23.74 23.07 -12.91
C CYS A 155 -24.37 21.68 -12.66
N TRP A 156 -25.70 21.57 -12.63
CA TRP A 156 -26.37 20.27 -12.49
C TRP A 156 -26.01 19.29 -13.61
N SER A 157 -25.91 19.78 -14.84
CA SER A 157 -25.48 18.97 -16.00
C SER A 157 -24.05 18.44 -15.85
N SER A 158 -23.19 19.10 -15.07
CA SER A 158 -21.77 18.74 -14.91
C SER A 158 -21.55 17.43 -14.15
N LEU A 159 -22.56 16.95 -13.41
CA LEU A 159 -22.56 15.57 -12.87
C LEU A 159 -22.41 14.52 -13.99
N TRP A 160 -22.79 14.87 -15.21
CA TRP A 160 -22.90 13.96 -16.35
C TRP A 160 -21.84 14.22 -17.43
N THR A 161 -20.73 14.89 -17.09
CA THR A 161 -19.57 14.97 -17.98
C THR A 161 -18.97 13.58 -18.21
N ALA A 162 -18.33 13.37 -19.36
CA ALA A 162 -17.62 12.11 -19.66
C ALA A 162 -16.60 11.73 -18.58
N ARG A 163 -15.90 12.74 -18.04
CA ARG A 163 -14.91 12.59 -16.96
C ARG A 163 -15.59 12.14 -15.65
N ALA A 164 -16.72 12.75 -15.28
CA ALA A 164 -17.47 12.40 -14.08
C ALA A 164 -18.14 11.01 -14.19
N LEU A 165 -18.66 10.65 -15.36
CA LEU A 165 -19.21 9.32 -15.65
C LEU A 165 -18.15 8.22 -15.51
N GLY A 166 -17.01 8.38 -16.20
CA GLY A 166 -15.90 7.42 -16.13
C GLY A 166 -15.30 7.33 -14.72
N TYR A 167 -15.22 8.44 -13.98
CA TYR A 167 -14.77 8.43 -12.59
C TYR A 167 -15.70 7.61 -11.69
N ARG A 168 -17.02 7.80 -11.79
CA ARG A 168 -17.99 7.05 -10.98
C ARG A 168 -17.94 5.56 -11.28
N ALA A 169 -17.90 5.18 -12.56
CA ALA A 169 -17.79 3.78 -12.97
C ALA A 169 -16.52 3.12 -12.43
N ARG A 170 -15.35 3.76 -12.55
CA ARG A 170 -14.07 3.24 -12.02
C ARG A 170 -14.03 3.11 -10.50
N ASN A 171 -14.81 3.91 -9.78
CA ASN A 171 -14.89 3.87 -8.32
C ASN A 171 -16.13 3.12 -7.81
N ALA A 172 -16.87 2.43 -8.69
CA ALA A 172 -18.10 1.69 -8.37
C ALA A 172 -19.15 2.53 -7.63
N ILE A 173 -19.29 3.82 -7.99
CA ILE A 173 -20.27 4.73 -7.41
C ILE A 173 -21.57 4.63 -8.22
N PRO A 174 -22.71 4.25 -7.61
CA PRO A 174 -23.99 4.19 -8.32
C PRO A 174 -24.38 5.56 -8.91
N HIS A 175 -24.71 5.60 -10.20
CA HIS A 175 -25.03 6.86 -10.88
C HIS A 175 -26.33 7.51 -10.37
N GLY A 176 -27.31 6.72 -9.95
CA GLY A 176 -28.62 7.20 -9.48
C GLY A 176 -28.64 7.76 -8.05
N GLU A 177 -27.59 7.54 -7.27
CA GLU A 177 -27.54 7.99 -5.86
C GLU A 177 -26.90 9.38 -5.71
N VAL A 178 -26.36 9.95 -6.78
CA VAL A 178 -25.64 11.23 -6.72
C VAL A 178 -26.60 12.39 -6.94
N SER A 179 -26.56 13.36 -6.04
CA SER A 179 -27.28 14.64 -6.15
C SER A 179 -26.31 15.81 -6.06
N LEU A 180 -26.68 16.95 -6.65
CA LEU A 180 -25.84 18.15 -6.67
C LEU A 180 -26.54 19.35 -6.02
N SER A 181 -25.88 19.96 -5.06
CA SER A 181 -26.17 21.30 -4.56
C SER A 181 -25.40 22.32 -5.39
N VAL A 182 -25.87 23.57 -5.42
CA VAL A 182 -25.16 24.65 -6.13
C VAL A 182 -24.93 25.81 -5.17
N VAL A 183 -23.67 26.25 -5.09
CA VAL A 183 -23.24 27.40 -4.31
C VAL A 183 -23.28 28.65 -5.18
N VAL A 184 -23.95 29.70 -4.71
CA VAL A 184 -23.98 31.01 -5.34
C VAL A 184 -23.35 32.02 -4.39
N GLN A 185 -22.20 32.57 -4.77
CA GLN A 185 -21.42 33.52 -3.97
C GLN A 185 -21.21 34.83 -4.70
N THR A 186 -21.17 35.95 -3.99
CA THR A 186 -20.73 37.23 -4.56
C THR A 186 -19.33 37.08 -5.14
N MET A 187 -19.14 37.56 -6.37
CA MET A 187 -17.86 37.50 -7.06
C MET A 187 -16.84 38.43 -6.39
N VAL A 188 -15.66 37.91 -6.06
CA VAL A 188 -14.55 38.72 -5.55
C VAL A 188 -13.78 39.30 -6.74
N PRO A 189 -13.62 40.64 -6.84
CA PRO A 189 -12.82 41.27 -7.90
C PRO A 189 -11.32 41.16 -7.58
N SER A 190 -10.79 39.93 -7.66
CA SER A 190 -9.46 39.62 -7.15
C SER A 190 -8.33 40.24 -7.99
N GLN A 191 -7.39 40.87 -7.31
CA GLN A 191 -6.12 41.34 -7.87
C GLN A 191 -5.13 40.18 -7.98
N ALA A 192 -5.17 39.28 -6.99
CA ALA A 192 -4.46 38.03 -6.97
C ALA A 192 -5.33 36.95 -6.32
N SER A 193 -5.10 35.71 -6.68
CA SER A 193 -5.81 34.56 -6.13
C SER A 193 -4.94 33.33 -6.21
N GLY A 194 -5.31 32.29 -5.48
CA GLY A 194 -4.47 31.12 -5.40
C GLY A 194 -5.02 29.99 -4.57
N VAL A 195 -4.15 29.01 -4.37
CA VAL A 195 -4.39 27.83 -3.55
C VAL A 195 -3.37 27.81 -2.43
N MET A 196 -3.77 27.33 -1.27
CA MET A 196 -2.92 27.14 -0.11
C MET A 196 -3.13 25.75 0.47
N PHE A 197 -2.04 25.03 0.69
CA PHE A 197 -2.02 23.76 1.39
C PHE A 197 -1.40 23.97 2.77
N THR A 198 -2.11 23.63 3.84
CA THR A 198 -1.61 23.81 5.21
C THR A 198 -0.56 22.76 5.62
N ALA A 199 -0.37 21.74 4.78
CA ALA A 199 0.75 20.81 4.81
C ALA A 199 1.32 20.67 3.40
N ASN A 200 2.63 20.46 3.28
CA ASN A 200 3.29 20.39 1.99
C ASN A 200 2.87 19.10 1.24
N PRO A 201 2.17 19.23 0.09
CA PRO A 201 1.62 18.07 -0.62
C PRO A 201 2.69 17.24 -1.35
N LEU A 202 3.91 17.77 -1.52
CA LEU A 202 4.99 17.11 -2.25
C LEU A 202 5.80 16.18 -1.35
N ASN A 203 6.18 16.66 -0.16
CA ASN A 203 7.02 15.90 0.77
C ASN A 203 6.23 15.32 1.96
N GLY A 204 4.99 15.75 2.19
CA GLY A 204 4.13 15.31 3.27
C GLY A 204 4.27 16.07 4.59
N ARG A 205 5.21 17.01 4.69
CA ARG A 205 5.55 17.71 5.94
C ARG A 205 4.41 18.61 6.40
N ARG A 206 3.87 18.32 7.58
CA ARG A 206 2.72 19.02 8.20
C ARG A 206 3.08 20.38 8.78
N GLY A 207 4.37 20.65 8.98
CA GLY A 207 4.87 21.93 9.47
C GLY A 207 5.17 22.97 8.38
N GLU A 208 4.83 22.69 7.12
CA GLU A 208 5.07 23.59 5.98
C GLU A 208 3.75 23.95 5.31
N THR A 209 3.42 25.25 5.31
CA THR A 209 2.31 25.78 4.50
C THR A 209 2.84 26.15 3.12
N VAL A 210 2.22 25.63 2.07
CA VAL A 210 2.56 25.91 0.68
C VAL A 210 1.49 26.80 0.08
N ILE A 211 1.88 27.90 -0.56
CA ILE A 211 0.96 28.86 -1.18
C ILE A 211 1.37 29.04 -2.64
N ASP A 212 0.45 28.75 -3.55
CA ASP A 212 0.58 29.07 -4.96
C ASP A 212 -0.32 30.27 -5.29
N ALA A 213 0.23 31.29 -5.96
CA ALA A 213 -0.48 32.53 -6.26
C ALA A 213 -0.34 32.94 -7.73
N THR A 214 -1.42 33.43 -8.32
CA THR A 214 -1.44 34.07 -9.64
C THR A 214 -2.15 35.43 -9.59
N LEU A 215 -1.99 36.22 -10.65
CA LEU A 215 -2.67 37.50 -10.82
C LEU A 215 -4.07 37.30 -11.41
N GLY A 216 -5.04 38.12 -10.99
CA GLY A 216 -6.43 38.02 -11.43
C GLY A 216 -7.23 36.92 -10.75
N LEU A 217 -8.15 36.29 -11.49
CA LEU A 217 -9.03 35.20 -11.02
C LEU A 217 -8.30 33.84 -11.00
N GLY A 218 -8.66 32.99 -10.04
CA GLY A 218 -7.93 31.74 -9.75
C GLY A 218 -8.12 30.62 -10.77
N GLU A 219 -9.05 30.79 -11.72
CA GLU A 219 -9.40 29.78 -12.72
C GLU A 219 -8.21 29.33 -13.56
N ALA A 220 -7.28 30.24 -13.88
CA ALA A 220 -6.08 29.92 -14.66
C ALA A 220 -5.17 28.92 -13.94
N LEU A 221 -5.08 29.05 -12.61
CA LEU A 221 -4.26 28.19 -11.75
C LEU A 221 -4.94 26.83 -11.55
N VAL A 222 -6.24 26.82 -11.24
CA VAL A 222 -7.00 25.58 -11.04
C VAL A 222 -7.08 24.74 -12.33
N SER A 223 -7.12 25.41 -13.50
CA SER A 223 -7.08 24.77 -14.81
C SER A 223 -5.68 24.35 -15.29
N GLY A 224 -4.62 24.67 -14.54
CA GLY A 224 -3.23 24.34 -14.89
C GLY A 224 -2.68 25.08 -16.11
N LEU A 225 -3.27 26.23 -16.45
CA LEU A 225 -2.89 27.03 -17.63
C LEU A 225 -1.76 28.03 -17.35
N VAL A 226 -1.37 28.19 -16.08
CA VAL A 226 -0.40 29.19 -15.64
C VAL A 226 0.59 28.57 -14.66
N GLU A 227 1.85 29.01 -14.75
CA GLU A 227 2.87 28.76 -13.74
C GLU A 227 2.78 29.84 -12.64
N PRO A 228 2.35 29.50 -11.41
CA PRO A 228 2.12 30.46 -10.35
C PRO A 228 3.42 30.83 -9.63
N ASP A 229 3.37 31.89 -8.82
CA ASP A 229 4.35 32.07 -7.76
C ASP A 229 4.15 31.01 -6.69
N HIS A 230 5.26 30.49 -6.16
CA HIS A 230 5.28 29.43 -5.18
C HIS A 230 6.01 29.86 -3.92
N TYR A 231 5.33 29.77 -2.79
CA TYR A 231 5.84 30.18 -1.48
C TYR A 231 5.74 29.04 -0.48
N VAL A 232 6.75 28.88 0.37
CA VAL A 232 6.73 27.93 1.49
C VAL A 232 6.97 28.68 2.79
N VAL A 233 6.05 28.53 3.73
CA VAL A 233 6.09 29.14 5.07
C VAL A 233 6.25 28.04 6.11
N ASP A 234 7.24 28.19 7.00
CA ASP A 234 7.36 27.33 8.17
C ASP A 234 6.25 27.69 9.17
N SER A 235 5.35 26.73 9.38
CA SER A 235 4.17 26.92 10.21
C SER A 235 4.50 27.14 11.70
N SER A 236 5.67 26.71 12.17
CA SER A 236 6.03 26.79 13.59
C SER A 236 6.44 28.20 14.05
N ASN A 237 7.04 28.98 13.15
CA ASN A 237 7.55 30.32 13.43
C ASN A 237 6.99 31.39 12.47
N ASN A 238 6.11 30.97 11.55
CA ASN A 238 5.50 31.81 10.53
C ASN A 238 6.53 32.58 9.69
N ALA A 239 7.61 31.91 9.27
CA ALA A 239 8.68 32.48 8.46
C ALA A 239 8.65 31.95 7.03
N LEU A 240 8.80 32.84 6.04
CA LEU A 240 8.95 32.48 4.64
C LEU A 240 10.31 31.81 4.42
N THR A 241 10.31 30.52 4.09
CA THR A 241 11.54 29.72 3.90
C THR A 241 11.93 29.56 2.43
N HIS A 242 10.96 29.61 1.53
CA HIS A 242 11.19 29.51 0.09
C HIS A 242 10.26 30.43 -0.70
N LYS A 243 10.79 31.01 -1.77
CA LYS A 243 10.08 31.88 -2.71
C LYS A 243 10.56 31.61 -4.13
N TYR A 244 9.63 31.29 -5.01
CA TYR A 244 9.85 31.13 -6.44
C TYR A 244 8.80 31.94 -7.21
N LEU A 245 9.21 32.73 -8.20
CA LEU A 245 8.29 33.53 -9.00
C LEU A 245 8.05 32.84 -10.35
N GLY A 246 6.80 32.47 -10.60
CA GLY A 246 6.39 31.83 -11.84
C GLY A 246 6.18 32.84 -12.97
N SER A 247 6.15 32.35 -14.22
CA SER A 247 5.98 33.22 -15.39
C SER A 247 4.67 34.02 -15.38
N LYS A 248 3.59 33.46 -14.82
CA LYS A 248 2.25 34.10 -14.77
C LYS A 248 1.80 34.64 -16.13
N SER A 249 2.10 33.89 -17.19
CA SER A 249 1.94 34.30 -18.59
C SER A 249 0.48 34.44 -19.02
N VAL A 250 -0.45 33.82 -18.29
CA VAL A 250 -1.89 33.83 -18.57
C VAL A 250 -2.62 34.41 -17.37
N GLN A 251 -3.49 35.39 -17.61
CA GLN A 251 -4.36 36.00 -16.59
C GLN A 251 -5.82 35.90 -17.04
N ILE A 252 -6.71 35.71 -16.07
CA ILE A 252 -8.15 35.66 -16.30
C ILE A 252 -8.84 36.74 -15.46
N ASN A 253 -9.68 37.54 -16.10
CA ASN A 253 -10.41 38.64 -15.46
C ASN A 253 -11.89 38.62 -15.84
N GLY A 254 -12.74 39.16 -14.95
CA GLY A 254 -14.17 39.31 -15.23
C GLY A 254 -14.45 40.39 -16.28
N LYS A 255 -15.36 40.11 -17.21
CA LYS A 255 -15.88 41.07 -18.19
C LYS A 255 -16.98 41.94 -17.59
N SER A 256 -17.16 43.16 -18.10
CA SER A 256 -18.21 44.07 -17.65
C SER A 256 -19.63 43.55 -17.92
N GLU A 257 -19.81 42.80 -19.00
CA GLU A 257 -21.07 42.22 -19.48
C GLU A 257 -21.36 40.83 -18.91
N GLY A 258 -20.44 40.28 -18.11
CA GLY A 258 -20.51 38.94 -17.55
C GLY A 258 -19.59 37.94 -18.26
N GLY A 259 -19.23 36.87 -17.55
CA GLY A 259 -18.22 35.90 -17.96
C GLY A 259 -16.79 36.39 -17.79
N VAL A 260 -15.83 35.64 -18.31
CA VAL A 260 -14.39 35.91 -18.14
C VAL A 260 -13.68 36.15 -19.47
N ALA A 261 -12.57 36.88 -19.41
CA ALA A 261 -11.62 37.07 -20.50
C ALA A 261 -10.26 36.54 -20.08
N THR A 262 -9.59 35.83 -20.98
CA THR A 262 -8.23 35.35 -20.82
C THR A 262 -7.31 36.22 -21.67
N HIS A 263 -6.22 36.72 -21.09
CA HIS A 263 -5.19 37.44 -21.83
C HIS A 263 -3.79 36.97 -21.42
N GLU A 264 -2.87 37.07 -22.37
CA GLU A 264 -1.46 36.85 -22.10
C GLU A 264 -0.82 38.10 -21.50
N ALA A 265 0.09 37.93 -20.54
CA ALA A 265 0.79 39.03 -19.88
C ALA A 265 2.22 38.63 -19.52
N GLU A 266 3.19 39.51 -19.74
CA GLU A 266 4.57 39.32 -19.27
C GLU A 266 4.68 39.70 -17.78
N SER A 267 4.35 38.75 -16.90
CA SER A 267 4.26 39.01 -15.45
C SER A 267 5.29 38.25 -14.61
N ALA A 268 6.30 37.65 -15.25
CA ALA A 268 7.28 36.78 -14.58
C ALA A 268 8.03 37.47 -13.43
N GLN A 269 8.31 38.77 -13.57
CA GLN A 269 9.06 39.56 -12.58
C GLN A 269 8.15 40.20 -11.50
N ILE A 270 6.84 40.09 -11.64
CA ILE A 270 5.88 40.67 -10.71
C ILE A 270 5.54 39.62 -9.66
N GLN A 271 5.78 39.91 -8.37
CA GLN A 271 5.30 39.07 -7.28
C GLN A 271 3.78 39.24 -7.12
N ALA A 272 3.02 38.15 -7.12
CA ALA A 272 1.55 38.19 -7.14
C ALA A 272 0.94 38.77 -5.86
N ILE A 273 1.54 38.47 -4.70
CA ILE A 273 1.09 38.97 -3.39
C ILE A 273 2.29 39.40 -2.53
N PRO A 274 2.19 40.48 -1.74
CA PRO A 274 3.27 40.91 -0.83
C PRO A 274 3.56 39.89 0.29
N ASP A 275 4.78 39.93 0.85
CA ASP A 275 5.21 39.00 1.92
C ASP A 275 4.32 39.06 3.16
N GLU A 276 3.80 40.24 3.51
CA GLU A 276 2.81 40.41 4.59
C GLU A 276 1.51 39.62 4.35
N ILE A 277 1.04 39.54 3.11
CA ILE A 277 -0.15 38.77 2.73
C ILE A 277 0.18 37.28 2.74
N ILE A 278 1.36 36.86 2.30
CA ILE A 278 1.82 35.46 2.35
C ILE A 278 1.79 34.96 3.80
N LEU A 279 2.37 35.72 4.73
CA LEU A 279 2.42 35.35 6.14
C LEU A 279 1.03 35.38 6.81
N LYS A 280 0.16 36.32 6.43
CA LYS A 280 -1.22 36.38 6.93
C LYS A 280 -2.07 35.22 6.40
N LEU A 281 -1.90 34.84 5.13
CA LEU A 281 -2.54 33.66 4.54
C LEU A 281 -2.13 32.39 5.30
N ALA A 282 -0.85 32.19 5.57
CA ALA A 282 -0.38 31.02 6.31
C ALA A 282 -1.01 30.93 7.71
N GLN A 283 -1.12 32.04 8.44
CA GLN A 283 -1.82 32.10 9.72
C GLN A 283 -3.30 31.74 9.62
N ILE A 284 -4.00 32.27 8.60
CA ILE A 284 -5.41 31.93 8.35
C ILE A 284 -5.54 30.43 8.02
N GLY A 285 -4.61 29.88 7.23
CA GLY A 285 -4.54 28.46 6.91
C GLY A 285 -4.45 27.59 8.16
N GLN A 286 -3.57 27.94 9.10
CA GLN A 286 -3.45 27.22 10.37
C GLN A 286 -4.71 27.29 11.23
N GLN A 287 -5.39 28.43 11.26
CA GLN A 287 -6.67 28.58 11.98
C GLN A 287 -7.75 27.71 11.35
N ILE A 288 -7.80 27.64 10.02
CA ILE A 288 -8.72 26.77 9.30
C ILE A 288 -8.37 25.30 9.55
N GLU A 289 -7.10 24.90 9.47
CA GLU A 289 -6.67 23.54 9.82
C GLU A 289 -7.08 23.15 11.24
N ALA A 290 -6.89 24.04 12.22
CA ALA A 290 -7.32 23.82 13.60
C ALA A 290 -8.85 23.66 13.74
N LEU A 291 -9.65 24.36 12.93
CA LEU A 291 -11.11 24.20 12.88
C LEU A 291 -11.53 22.81 12.37
N TYR A 292 -10.75 22.22 11.48
CA TYR A 292 -11.04 20.91 10.88
C TYR A 292 -10.31 19.74 11.56
N ASN A 293 -9.21 19.98 12.28
CA ASN A 293 -8.32 18.99 12.89
C ASN A 293 -7.56 18.10 11.89
N PHE A 294 -7.41 18.54 10.65
CA PHE A 294 -6.60 17.88 9.62
C PHE A 294 -6.20 18.88 8.52
N PRO A 295 -5.10 18.67 7.80
CA PRO A 295 -4.65 19.63 6.79
C PRO A 295 -5.64 19.90 5.68
N GLN A 296 -5.61 21.15 5.22
CA GLN A 296 -6.58 21.70 4.28
C GLN A 296 -5.90 22.18 3.00
N ASP A 297 -6.60 21.97 1.89
CA ASP A 297 -6.43 22.61 0.60
C ASP A 297 -7.47 23.74 0.51
N ILE A 298 -7.00 24.99 0.39
CA ILE A 298 -7.80 26.21 0.55
C ILE A 298 -7.65 27.08 -0.70
N GLU A 299 -8.77 27.41 -1.33
CA GLU A 299 -8.81 28.45 -2.36
C GLU A 299 -9.02 29.81 -1.72
N TRP A 300 -8.25 30.81 -2.16
CA TRP A 300 -8.31 32.16 -1.62
C TRP A 300 -8.22 33.22 -2.72
N ALA A 301 -8.68 34.42 -2.40
CA ALA A 301 -8.56 35.60 -3.25
C ALA A 301 -8.18 36.83 -2.42
N VAL A 302 -7.45 37.74 -3.05
CA VAL A 302 -7.09 39.04 -2.47
C VAL A 302 -7.71 40.15 -3.30
N ALA A 303 -8.48 41.01 -2.65
CA ALA A 303 -9.03 42.22 -3.24
C ALA A 303 -8.84 43.39 -2.27
N GLN A 304 -8.22 44.48 -2.72
CA GLN A 304 -7.98 45.68 -1.89
C GLN A 304 -7.25 45.36 -0.57
N ALA A 305 -6.25 44.46 -0.62
CA ALA A 305 -5.50 43.94 0.53
C ALA A 305 -6.32 43.12 1.56
N GLU A 306 -7.60 42.86 1.29
CA GLU A 306 -8.43 41.93 2.07
C GLU A 306 -8.34 40.51 1.51
N ILE A 307 -8.24 39.52 2.40
CA ILE A 307 -8.18 38.10 2.05
C ILE A 307 -9.57 37.50 2.18
N TYR A 308 -10.01 36.81 1.13
CA TYR A 308 -11.26 36.07 1.06
C TYR A 308 -10.98 34.58 0.93
N ILE A 309 -11.71 33.76 1.71
CA ILE A 309 -11.65 32.30 1.60
C ILE A 309 -12.79 31.84 0.71
N LEU A 310 -12.43 31.21 -0.41
CA LEU A 310 -13.37 30.79 -1.45
C LEU A 310 -13.79 29.32 -1.30
N GLN A 311 -12.93 28.50 -0.69
CA GLN A 311 -13.18 27.08 -0.44
C GLN A 311 -12.15 26.52 0.55
N ALA A 312 -12.52 25.48 1.30
CA ALA A 312 -11.57 24.61 2.01
C ALA A 312 -12.00 23.15 1.88
N ARG A 313 -11.04 22.23 1.75
CA ARG A 313 -11.25 20.78 1.68
C ARG A 313 -10.07 19.99 2.26
N PRO A 314 -10.24 18.74 2.71
CA PRO A 314 -9.13 17.89 3.16
C PRO A 314 -8.06 17.66 2.08
N ILE A 315 -6.78 17.67 2.46
CA ILE A 315 -5.71 17.14 1.60
C ILE A 315 -5.71 15.60 1.65
N THR A 316 -6.20 14.95 0.59
CA THR A 316 -6.37 13.48 0.54
C THR A 316 -5.13 12.72 0.05
N SER A 317 -4.14 13.41 -0.52
CA SER A 317 -2.91 12.81 -1.06
C SER A 317 -1.88 12.42 0.02
N LEU A 318 -1.97 13.01 1.21
CA LEU A 318 -0.99 12.81 2.26
C LEU A 318 -1.09 11.39 2.85
N TYR A 319 0.05 10.79 3.18
CA TYR A 319 0.06 9.54 3.94
C TYR A 319 -0.39 9.81 5.40
N PRO A 320 -1.27 8.98 5.98
CA PRO A 320 -1.73 9.18 7.36
C PRO A 320 -0.58 9.02 8.35
N LEU A 321 -0.61 9.81 9.42
CA LEU A 321 0.30 9.64 10.55
C LEU A 321 -0.29 8.67 11.57
N PRO A 322 0.54 7.92 12.33
CA PRO A 322 0.02 7.10 13.41
C PRO A 322 -0.68 7.94 14.48
N ALA A 323 -1.78 7.40 15.00
CA ALA A 323 -2.45 7.99 16.15
C ALA A 323 -1.48 8.10 17.34
N ASN A 324 -1.50 9.25 18.04
CA ASN A 324 -0.65 9.54 19.20
C ASN A 324 0.87 9.61 18.91
N LEU A 325 1.28 9.80 17.65
CA LEU A 325 2.67 10.13 17.33
C LEU A 325 2.89 11.65 17.46
N PRO A 326 3.62 12.13 18.48
CA PRO A 326 3.92 13.56 18.57
C PRO A 326 4.88 13.97 17.44
N PRO A 327 4.70 15.16 16.83
CA PRO A 327 5.56 15.63 15.74
C PRO A 327 7.00 15.87 16.21
N GLU A 328 7.17 16.34 17.45
CA GLU A 328 8.46 16.58 18.09
C GLU A 328 8.60 15.81 19.42
N PRO A 329 9.81 15.33 19.79
CA PRO A 329 11.03 15.34 18.98
C PRO A 329 10.87 14.45 17.74
N LEU A 330 11.43 14.91 16.61
CA LEU A 330 11.33 14.21 15.33
C LEU A 330 11.71 12.72 15.46
N LYS A 331 10.83 11.84 14.98
CA LYS A 331 11.02 10.38 14.96
C LYS A 331 11.11 9.88 13.53
N THR A 332 11.96 8.87 13.30
CA THR A 332 12.08 8.15 12.03
C THR A 332 11.41 6.78 12.14
N LEU A 333 10.46 6.52 11.25
CA LEU A 333 9.71 5.28 11.17
C LEU A 333 10.05 4.55 9.87
N LEU A 334 10.44 3.28 9.96
CA LEU A 334 10.67 2.39 8.82
C LEU A 334 9.46 1.49 8.63
N GLY A 335 8.93 1.41 7.42
CA GLY A 335 7.79 0.55 7.11
C GLY A 335 8.15 -0.94 7.18
N LEU A 336 7.34 -1.75 7.90
CA LEU A 336 7.50 -3.21 7.91
C LEU A 336 7.27 -3.82 6.51
N GLN A 337 6.44 -3.18 5.69
CA GLN A 337 6.20 -3.54 4.29
C GLN A 337 7.49 -3.65 3.47
N VAL A 338 8.50 -2.82 3.76
CA VAL A 338 9.80 -2.87 3.05
C VAL A 338 10.59 -4.12 3.42
N ILE A 339 10.43 -4.61 4.65
CA ILE A 339 11.12 -5.81 5.14
C ILE A 339 10.38 -7.08 4.70
N GLN A 340 9.06 -7.06 4.74
CA GLN A 340 8.22 -8.23 4.43
C GLN A 340 7.88 -8.38 2.94
N GLY A 341 8.04 -7.33 2.14
CA GLY A 341 7.58 -7.31 0.74
C GLY A 341 6.06 -7.28 0.59
N MET A 342 5.32 -6.99 1.66
CA MET A 342 3.85 -6.92 1.67
C MET A 342 3.40 -5.45 1.69
N MET A 343 2.94 -4.97 0.54
CA MET A 343 2.54 -3.57 0.35
C MET A 343 1.07 -3.31 0.73
N GLU A 344 0.24 -4.35 0.78
CA GLU A 344 -1.16 -4.24 1.18
C GLU A 344 -1.33 -3.92 2.67
N PRO A 345 -2.49 -3.35 3.07
CA PRO A 345 -2.82 -3.19 4.48
C PRO A 345 -2.90 -4.54 5.20
N PHE A 346 -2.59 -4.54 6.49
CA PHE A 346 -2.75 -5.68 7.39
C PHE A 346 -4.15 -5.69 7.99
N THR A 347 -4.71 -6.87 8.25
CA THR A 347 -5.94 -6.99 9.06
C THR A 347 -5.68 -6.53 10.50
N PRO A 348 -6.69 -6.01 11.22
CA PRO A 348 -6.54 -5.64 12.63
C PRO A 348 -5.96 -6.76 13.51
N LEU A 349 -6.38 -8.01 13.27
CA LEU A 349 -5.83 -9.17 13.95
C LEU A 349 -4.35 -9.39 13.59
N GLY A 350 -4.03 -9.37 12.29
CA GLY A 350 -2.66 -9.52 11.81
C GLY A 350 -1.71 -8.44 12.36
N GLN A 351 -2.18 -7.19 12.45
CA GLN A 351 -1.43 -6.08 13.04
C GLN A 351 -1.04 -6.38 14.48
N THR A 352 -2.02 -6.72 15.32
CA THR A 352 -1.79 -6.98 16.75
C THR A 352 -0.94 -8.23 16.97
N ALA A 353 -1.21 -9.31 16.24
CA ALA A 353 -0.44 -10.55 16.33
C ALA A 353 1.05 -10.35 15.98
N ILE A 354 1.35 -9.64 14.88
CA ILE A 354 2.74 -9.36 14.48
C ILE A 354 3.44 -8.47 15.50
N ILE A 355 2.77 -7.40 15.96
CA ILE A 355 3.33 -6.48 16.96
C ILE A 355 3.68 -7.24 18.24
N GLU A 356 2.81 -8.12 18.73
CA GLU A 356 3.08 -8.94 19.92
C GLU A 356 4.25 -9.91 19.73
N VAL A 357 4.35 -10.56 18.57
CA VAL A 357 5.48 -11.44 18.22
C VAL A 357 6.81 -10.66 18.24
N LEU A 358 6.83 -9.45 17.67
CA LEU A 358 8.01 -8.57 17.66
C LEU A 358 8.38 -8.11 19.08
N PHE A 359 7.39 -7.80 19.94
CA PHE A 359 7.62 -7.51 21.36
C PHE A 359 8.19 -8.71 22.11
N GLY A 360 7.69 -9.93 21.86
CA GLY A 360 8.21 -11.18 22.40
C GLY A 360 9.71 -11.35 22.10
N GLY A 361 10.10 -11.18 20.84
CA GLY A 361 11.50 -11.24 20.42
C GLY A 361 12.39 -10.20 21.13
N GLY A 362 11.88 -8.98 21.32
CA GLY A 362 12.58 -7.94 22.07
C GLY A 362 12.85 -8.31 23.53
N ARG A 363 11.87 -8.90 24.23
CA ARG A 363 12.02 -9.38 25.62
C ARG A 363 13.10 -10.45 25.74
N ALA A 364 13.20 -11.37 24.78
CA ALA A 364 14.25 -12.40 24.76
C ALA A 364 15.67 -11.79 24.70
N LEU A 365 15.83 -10.64 24.04
CA LEU A 365 17.08 -9.88 23.98
C LEU A 365 17.33 -9.02 25.24
N GLY A 366 16.46 -9.08 26.23
CA GLY A 366 16.54 -8.29 27.46
C GLY A 366 16.10 -6.84 27.28
N LEU A 367 15.38 -6.52 26.19
CA LEU A 367 14.72 -5.23 26.03
C LEU A 367 13.51 -5.18 26.97
N LYS A 368 13.52 -4.21 27.89
CA LYS A 368 12.33 -3.89 28.68
C LYS A 368 11.38 -3.08 27.80
N LEU A 369 10.55 -3.79 27.04
CA LEU A 369 9.46 -3.20 26.27
C LEU A 369 8.16 -3.60 26.98
N PRO A 370 7.59 -2.75 27.86
CA PRO A 370 6.25 -2.99 28.34
C PRO A 370 5.30 -2.99 27.14
N LEU A 371 4.42 -3.99 27.02
CA LEU A 371 3.36 -4.06 25.99
C LEU A 371 2.54 -2.76 25.92
N ALA A 372 2.46 -2.02 27.02
CA ALA A 372 1.72 -0.77 27.17
C ALA A 372 2.49 0.52 26.80
N GLN A 373 3.78 0.48 26.42
CA GLN A 373 4.50 1.68 25.95
C GLN A 373 4.53 1.77 24.42
N GLN A 374 3.54 2.53 23.92
CA GLN A 374 3.47 3.18 22.62
C GLN A 374 4.84 3.81 22.29
N GLY A 375 5.58 3.27 21.32
CA GLY A 375 6.89 3.83 21.02
C GLY A 375 7.75 3.07 20.03
N ALA A 376 7.74 1.74 20.08
CA ALA A 376 8.59 0.91 19.21
C ALA A 376 7.92 0.60 17.86
N PHE A 377 6.60 0.38 17.88
CA PHE A 377 5.80 0.11 16.69
C PHE A 377 4.60 1.06 16.67
N TYR A 378 4.21 1.46 15.47
CA TYR A 378 3.06 2.30 15.20
C TYR A 378 2.26 1.70 14.04
N VAL A 379 0.98 2.05 13.95
CA VAL A 379 0.13 1.70 12.81
C VAL A 379 -0.34 2.96 12.12
N ALA A 380 -0.17 3.03 10.80
CA ALA A 380 -0.70 4.11 9.97
C ALA A 380 -0.98 3.63 8.56
N GLY A 381 -2.17 3.95 8.03
CA GLY A 381 -2.67 3.42 6.76
C GLY A 381 -2.76 1.89 6.80
N GLU A 382 -3.23 1.34 7.93
CA GLU A 382 -3.33 -0.11 8.19
C GLU A 382 -2.01 -0.88 7.99
N ARG A 383 -0.85 -0.21 8.12
CA ARG A 383 0.50 -0.78 7.97
C ARG A 383 1.33 -0.53 9.21
N ILE A 384 2.23 -1.46 9.51
CA ILE A 384 3.08 -1.44 10.71
C ILE A 384 4.36 -0.66 10.42
N TRP A 385 4.70 0.25 11.33
CA TRP A 385 5.85 1.16 11.25
C TRP A 385 6.77 0.93 12.45
N ILE A 386 8.05 0.69 12.19
CA ILE A 386 9.08 0.43 13.21
C ILE A 386 9.79 1.74 13.54
N ASN A 387 9.82 2.12 14.82
CA ASN A 387 10.57 3.28 15.26
C ASN A 387 12.08 2.99 15.30
N VAL A 388 12.78 3.54 14.31
CA VAL A 388 14.23 3.39 14.13
C VAL A 388 15.01 4.63 14.58
N THR A 389 14.34 5.62 15.17
CA THR A 389 14.98 6.83 15.74
C THR A 389 16.18 6.53 16.66
N PRO A 390 16.12 5.54 17.58
CA PRO A 390 17.28 5.22 18.43
C PRO A 390 18.50 4.72 17.64
N ILE A 391 18.28 4.10 16.48
CA ILE A 391 19.34 3.66 15.57
C ILE A 391 19.90 4.87 14.82
N VAL A 392 19.02 5.71 14.25
CA VAL A 392 19.41 6.94 13.54
C VAL A 392 20.30 7.82 14.41
N ARG A 393 19.88 8.10 15.64
CA ARG A 393 20.59 9.04 16.53
C ARG A 393 21.84 8.47 17.21
N ASN A 394 22.32 7.29 16.80
CA ASN A 394 23.51 6.68 17.39
C ASN A 394 24.79 7.06 16.62
N PRO A 395 25.81 7.64 17.30
CA PRO A 395 27.07 8.04 16.65
C PRO A 395 27.82 6.92 15.90
N ARG A 396 27.73 5.68 16.40
CA ARG A 396 28.33 4.50 15.75
C ARG A 396 27.46 4.01 14.59
N ALA A 397 26.15 4.11 14.71
CA ALA A 397 25.24 3.71 13.65
C ALA A 397 25.39 4.59 12.41
N HIS A 398 25.61 5.91 12.54
CA HIS A 398 25.91 6.79 11.39
C HIS A 398 27.03 6.26 10.48
N LYS A 399 28.03 5.53 11.03
CA LYS A 399 29.15 4.96 10.25
C LYS A 399 28.87 3.56 9.69
N VAL A 400 27.96 2.82 10.30
CA VAL A 400 27.68 1.40 9.99
C VAL A 400 26.37 1.25 9.19
N PHE A 401 25.48 2.22 9.26
CA PHE A 401 24.13 2.18 8.68
C PHE A 401 24.15 1.99 7.16
N PRO A 402 24.94 2.73 6.35
CA PRO A 402 25.03 2.51 4.91
C PRO A 402 25.58 1.13 4.54
N VAL A 403 26.26 0.42 5.46
CA VAL A 403 26.82 -0.91 5.23
C VAL A 403 25.81 -2.02 5.57
N VAL A 404 25.05 -1.85 6.66
CA VAL A 404 24.07 -2.84 7.14
C VAL A 404 22.79 -2.82 6.30
N PHE A 405 22.30 -1.64 5.95
CA PHE A 405 21.05 -1.48 5.20
C PHE A 405 21.24 -1.46 3.68
N LYS A 406 22.49 -1.49 3.19
CA LYS A 406 22.81 -1.57 1.75
C LYS A 406 22.06 -2.69 1.03
N ASN A 407 21.87 -3.81 1.72
CA ASN A 407 21.29 -5.03 1.15
C ASN A 407 19.78 -5.16 1.42
N LEU A 408 19.16 -4.20 2.13
CA LEU A 408 17.75 -4.25 2.50
C LEU A 408 16.89 -3.62 1.41
N ASP A 409 17.13 -2.34 1.14
CA ASP A 409 16.42 -1.59 0.11
C ASP A 409 17.17 -0.28 -0.22
N PRO A 410 17.47 0.01 -1.50
CA PRO A 410 18.22 1.21 -1.86
C PRO A 410 17.51 2.54 -1.57
N GLY A 411 16.18 2.56 -1.70
CA GLY A 411 15.36 3.75 -1.40
C GLY A 411 15.41 4.13 0.08
N VAL A 412 15.42 3.13 0.96
CA VAL A 412 15.69 3.33 2.39
C VAL A 412 17.08 3.94 2.60
N VAL A 413 18.11 3.46 1.92
CA VAL A 413 19.47 4.02 2.08
C VAL A 413 19.51 5.49 1.68
N GLN A 414 18.89 5.87 0.56
CA GLN A 414 18.83 7.26 0.10
C GLN A 414 18.08 8.15 1.11
N ALA A 415 16.89 7.73 1.55
CA ALA A 415 16.12 8.45 2.56
C ALA A 415 16.93 8.68 3.84
N PHE A 416 17.66 7.66 4.30
CA PHE A 416 18.49 7.79 5.49
C PHE A 416 19.69 8.72 5.30
N VAL A 417 20.31 8.79 4.11
CA VAL A 417 21.38 9.76 3.83
C VAL A 417 20.89 11.19 4.03
N GLU A 418 19.65 11.49 3.62
CA GLU A 418 19.02 12.79 3.85
C GLU A 418 18.68 13.02 5.33
N ILE A 419 18.06 12.03 5.98
CA ILE A 419 17.68 12.10 7.40
C ILE A 419 18.90 12.31 8.30
N LEU A 420 20.03 11.64 8.02
CA LEU A 420 21.26 11.76 8.81
C LEU A 420 21.94 13.14 8.67
N ARG A 421 21.56 13.93 7.66
CA ARG A 421 21.99 15.32 7.48
C ARG A 421 21.07 16.32 8.19
N ASP A 422 19.86 15.93 8.59
CA ASP A 422 18.94 16.78 9.34
C ASP A 422 19.52 17.08 10.74
N PRO A 423 19.77 18.36 11.09
CA PRO A 423 20.27 18.73 12.41
C PRO A 423 19.41 18.24 13.58
N ARG A 424 18.08 18.09 13.39
CA ARG A 424 17.15 17.57 14.39
C ARG A 424 17.44 16.10 14.73
N MET A 425 18.05 15.36 13.79
CA MET A 425 18.46 13.97 13.92
C MET A 425 19.92 13.80 14.34
N ALA A 426 20.58 14.87 14.80
CA ALA A 426 21.96 14.81 15.23
C ALA A 426 22.21 13.70 16.29
N PRO A 427 23.38 13.02 16.24
CA PRO A 427 23.71 11.97 17.17
C PRO A 427 23.62 12.43 18.63
N GLN A 428 22.97 11.65 19.48
CA GLN A 428 22.92 11.91 20.92
C GLN A 428 23.80 10.90 21.68
N PRO A 429 24.75 11.36 22.53
CA PRO A 429 25.51 10.48 23.42
C PRO A 429 24.55 9.69 24.33
N GLY A 430 24.64 8.36 24.31
CA GLY A 430 23.78 7.49 25.11
C GLY A 430 22.51 6.97 24.42
N SER A 431 22.24 7.34 23.16
CA SER A 431 21.03 6.91 22.42
C SER A 431 20.96 5.40 22.11
N MET A 432 22.00 4.62 22.43
CA MET A 432 21.85 3.18 22.70
C MET A 432 22.57 2.77 24.00
N SER A 433 21.79 2.60 25.07
CA SER A 433 21.94 1.48 26.01
C SER A 433 20.86 0.43 25.75
N LEU A 434 20.49 0.19 24.48
CA LEU A 434 19.43 -0.79 24.16
C LEU A 434 19.83 -2.21 24.59
N LEU A 435 21.11 -2.55 24.52
CA LEU A 435 21.59 -3.86 24.92
C LEU A 435 22.83 -3.72 25.79
N LYS A 436 22.69 -4.00 27.10
CA LYS A 436 23.85 -4.15 27.98
C LYS A 436 24.70 -5.31 27.44
N PRO A 437 26.04 -5.18 27.33
CA PRO A 437 26.90 -6.26 26.84
C PRO A 437 26.66 -7.59 27.55
N TRP A 438 26.31 -7.54 28.84
CA TRP A 438 25.89 -8.69 29.63
C TRP A 438 24.60 -9.36 29.13
N ASN A 439 23.56 -8.59 28.77
CA ASN A 439 22.30 -9.14 28.24
C ASN A 439 22.53 -9.79 26.86
N VAL A 440 23.36 -9.16 26.01
CA VAL A 440 23.77 -9.75 24.74
C VAL A 440 24.55 -11.03 24.97
N ALA A 441 25.52 -11.04 25.88
CA ALA A 441 26.30 -12.23 26.20
C ALA A 441 25.42 -13.35 26.77
N ARG A 442 24.50 -13.03 27.69
CA ARG A 442 23.54 -14.00 28.27
C ARG A 442 22.65 -14.65 27.21
N PHE A 443 22.26 -13.89 26.19
CA PHE A 443 21.48 -14.40 25.06
C PHE A 443 22.34 -15.14 24.03
N ALA A 444 23.52 -14.62 23.69
CA ALA A 444 24.39 -15.15 22.64
C ALA A 444 25.18 -16.41 23.05
N LEU A 445 25.55 -16.55 24.33
CA LEU A 445 26.39 -17.66 24.79
C LEU A 445 25.69 -19.04 24.65
N PRO A 446 24.41 -19.21 25.02
CA PRO A 446 23.68 -20.45 24.74
C PRO A 446 23.50 -20.71 23.23
N LEU A 447 23.31 -19.65 22.43
CA LEU A 447 23.19 -19.76 20.98
C LEU A 447 24.50 -20.22 20.35
N LEU A 448 25.65 -19.76 20.83
CA LEU A 448 26.96 -20.16 20.33
C LEU A 448 27.20 -21.66 20.52
N GLY A 449 26.85 -22.21 21.69
CA GLY A 449 26.93 -23.65 21.94
C GLY A 449 26.08 -24.47 20.96
N ARG A 450 24.88 -23.97 20.63
CA ARG A 450 24.00 -24.58 19.64
C ARG A 450 24.54 -24.46 18.22
N VAL A 451 25.02 -23.28 17.81
CA VAL A 451 25.67 -23.08 16.49
C VAL A 451 26.83 -24.07 16.32
N LEU A 452 27.68 -24.23 17.33
CA LEU A 452 28.76 -25.21 17.29
C LEU A 452 28.26 -26.65 17.15
N HIS A 453 27.14 -26.99 17.80
CA HIS A 453 26.51 -28.29 17.65
C HIS A 453 25.99 -28.53 16.22
N PHE A 454 25.30 -27.54 15.63
CA PHE A 454 24.89 -27.57 14.21
C PHE A 454 26.09 -27.74 13.27
N LEU A 455 27.17 -26.99 13.49
CA LEU A 455 28.37 -27.08 12.65
C LEU A 455 29.12 -28.41 12.80
N ARG A 456 28.97 -29.10 13.93
CA ARG A 456 29.59 -30.42 14.20
C ARG A 456 28.84 -31.56 13.50
N GLN A 457 27.49 -31.53 13.50
CA GLN A 457 26.63 -32.58 12.93
C GLN A 457 25.53 -31.98 12.04
N PRO A 458 25.87 -31.32 10.92
CA PRO A 458 24.91 -30.50 10.19
C PRO A 458 23.75 -31.29 9.58
N GLU A 459 24.02 -32.46 8.98
CA GLU A 459 22.98 -33.26 8.34
C GLU A 459 21.97 -33.82 9.36
N LYS A 460 22.45 -34.34 10.49
CA LYS A 460 21.59 -34.84 11.58
C LYS A 460 20.75 -33.73 12.21
N MET A 461 21.37 -32.56 12.42
CA MET A 461 20.69 -31.43 13.05
C MET A 461 19.65 -30.80 12.13
N ALA A 462 19.88 -30.78 10.82
CA ALA A 462 18.88 -30.37 9.84
C ALA A 462 17.61 -31.23 9.93
N GLN A 463 17.75 -32.55 9.96
CA GLN A 463 16.59 -33.44 10.10
C GLN A 463 15.92 -33.29 11.47
N THR A 464 16.72 -33.20 12.54
CA THR A 464 16.20 -33.05 13.91
C THR A 464 15.32 -31.80 14.06
N ILE A 465 15.72 -30.66 13.47
CA ILE A 465 14.94 -29.43 13.61
C ILE A 465 13.62 -29.48 12.84
N LEU A 466 13.60 -30.11 11.66
CA LEU A 466 12.38 -30.29 10.87
C LEU A 466 11.38 -31.19 11.61
N THR A 467 11.85 -32.32 12.14
CA THR A 467 11.00 -33.21 12.96
C THR A 467 10.42 -32.49 14.18
N ILE A 468 11.23 -31.70 14.89
CA ILE A 468 10.77 -30.91 16.04
C ILE A 468 9.66 -29.91 15.64
N PHE A 469 9.76 -29.31 14.45
CA PHE A 469 8.73 -28.41 13.94
C PHE A 469 7.44 -29.17 13.62
N ASP A 470 7.54 -30.31 12.95
CA ASP A 470 6.37 -31.15 12.62
C ASP A 470 5.67 -31.70 13.85
N GLU A 471 6.42 -32.20 14.84
CA GLU A 471 5.88 -32.68 16.12
C GLU A 471 5.14 -31.56 16.86
N ARG A 472 5.69 -30.35 16.88
CA ARG A 472 5.04 -29.21 17.54
C ARG A 472 3.75 -28.80 16.82
N VAL A 473 3.74 -28.82 15.48
CA VAL A 473 2.51 -28.58 14.72
C VAL A 473 1.45 -29.63 15.07
N ALA A 474 1.81 -30.92 15.04
CA ALA A 474 0.90 -32.01 15.37
C ALA A 474 0.36 -31.93 16.82
N GLU A 475 1.22 -31.56 17.77
CA GLU A 475 0.84 -31.33 19.16
C GLU A 475 -0.24 -30.24 19.30
N THR A 476 -0.10 -29.14 18.54
CA THR A 476 -1.09 -28.06 18.57
C THR A 476 -2.40 -28.46 17.90
N VAL A 477 -2.37 -29.17 16.77
CA VAL A 477 -3.59 -29.71 16.13
C VAL A 477 -4.36 -30.60 17.10
N ALA A 478 -3.66 -31.49 17.81
CA ALA A 478 -4.29 -32.41 18.76
C ALA A 478 -4.98 -31.69 19.93
N ARG A 479 -4.57 -30.46 20.26
CA ARG A 479 -5.19 -29.64 21.31
C ARG A 479 -6.46 -28.92 20.85
N GLN A 480 -6.71 -28.79 19.56
CA GLN A 480 -7.87 -28.06 19.00
C GLN A 480 -9.10 -28.95 18.76
N GLN A 481 -9.24 -30.06 19.51
CA GLN A 481 -10.40 -30.94 19.36
C GLN A 481 -11.66 -30.21 19.86
N PRO A 482 -12.71 -30.08 19.03
CA PRO A 482 -13.91 -29.37 19.42
C PRO A 482 -14.61 -30.11 20.55
N SER A 483 -14.99 -29.36 21.60
CA SER A 483 -15.83 -29.86 22.68
C SER A 483 -17.30 -29.88 22.29
N GLY A 484 -17.68 -29.19 21.20
CA GLY A 484 -19.07 -29.02 20.76
C GLY A 484 -19.80 -27.89 21.51
N ASN A 485 -19.08 -27.10 22.31
CA ASN A 485 -19.57 -25.88 22.93
C ASN A 485 -18.83 -24.67 22.35
N LEU A 486 -19.55 -23.80 21.65
CA LEU A 486 -18.99 -22.62 20.98
C LEU A 486 -18.13 -21.76 21.92
N GLY A 487 -18.63 -21.48 23.13
CA GLY A 487 -17.93 -20.63 24.08
C GLY A 487 -16.61 -21.22 24.55
N ALA A 488 -16.62 -22.49 24.96
CA ALA A 488 -15.43 -23.22 25.37
C ALA A 488 -14.42 -23.39 24.21
N ASP A 489 -14.91 -23.73 23.02
CA ASP A 489 -14.07 -23.93 21.84
C ASP A 489 -13.44 -22.60 21.40
N PHE A 490 -14.20 -21.50 21.38
CA PHE A 490 -13.69 -20.17 21.06
C PHE A 490 -12.65 -19.71 22.10
N ALA A 491 -12.94 -19.85 23.39
CA ALA A 491 -11.99 -19.49 24.45
C ALA A 491 -10.69 -20.29 24.36
N GLN A 492 -10.76 -21.60 24.07
CA GLN A 492 -9.60 -22.44 23.84
C GLN A 492 -8.78 -21.98 22.62
N ARG A 493 -9.45 -21.65 21.50
CA ARG A 493 -8.82 -21.16 20.26
C ARG A 493 -8.11 -19.83 20.48
N VAL A 494 -8.73 -18.89 21.21
CA VAL A 494 -8.12 -17.61 21.59
C VAL A 494 -6.94 -17.82 22.55
N ALA A 495 -7.05 -18.74 23.53
CA ALA A 495 -5.94 -19.07 24.42
C ALA A 495 -4.70 -19.57 23.66
N LEU A 496 -4.88 -20.43 22.65
CA LEU A 496 -3.78 -20.90 21.80
C LEU A 496 -3.14 -19.76 20.99
N LEU A 497 -3.93 -18.80 20.53
CA LEU A 497 -3.45 -17.62 19.85
C LEU A 497 -2.60 -16.73 20.78
N LEU A 498 -3.04 -16.55 22.03
CA LEU A 498 -2.29 -15.83 23.06
C LEU A 498 -0.99 -16.56 23.48
N GLU A 499 -0.97 -17.90 23.46
CA GLU A 499 0.26 -18.68 23.65
C GLU A 499 1.26 -18.45 22.50
N ALA A 500 0.76 -18.31 21.28
CA ALA A 500 1.57 -18.10 20.08
C ALA A 500 2.48 -16.87 20.15
N ARG A 501 2.08 -15.84 20.91
CA ARG A 501 2.88 -14.61 21.10
C ARG A 501 4.29 -14.90 21.65
N ASN A 502 4.42 -15.93 22.48
CA ASN A 502 5.69 -16.33 23.08
C ASN A 502 6.41 -17.42 22.27
N LEU A 503 5.70 -18.14 21.41
CA LEU A 503 6.25 -19.22 20.57
C LEU A 503 7.45 -18.74 19.74
N PHE A 504 7.38 -17.51 19.20
CA PHE A 504 8.49 -16.97 18.42
C PHE A 504 9.77 -16.81 19.26
N ALA A 505 9.62 -16.21 20.44
CA ALA A 505 10.73 -15.93 21.35
C ALA A 505 11.31 -17.21 21.98
N ASP A 506 10.44 -18.13 22.40
CA ASP A 506 10.82 -19.29 23.19
C ASP A 506 11.22 -20.50 22.34
N PHE A 507 10.74 -20.57 21.09
CA PHE A 507 10.93 -21.73 20.22
C PHE A 507 11.55 -21.38 18.87
N VAL A 508 11.00 -20.41 18.12
CA VAL A 508 11.47 -20.09 16.75
C VAL A 508 12.87 -19.47 16.77
N ILE A 509 13.13 -18.50 17.62
CA ILE A 509 14.48 -17.90 17.76
C ILE A 509 15.51 -18.93 18.24
N PRO A 510 15.31 -19.62 19.37
CA PRO A 510 16.38 -20.43 19.95
C PRO A 510 16.66 -21.71 19.16
N LYS A 511 15.69 -22.24 18.40
CA LYS A 511 15.86 -23.45 17.60
C LYS A 511 16.00 -23.14 16.10
N GLY A 512 15.07 -22.37 15.53
CA GLY A 512 15.00 -22.05 14.11
C GLY A 512 16.08 -21.05 13.67
N VAL A 513 16.06 -19.82 14.20
CA VAL A 513 17.03 -18.77 13.80
C VAL A 513 18.47 -19.20 14.04
N THR A 514 18.72 -19.98 15.08
CA THR A 514 20.04 -20.55 15.37
C THR A 514 20.54 -21.50 14.27
N ALA A 515 19.65 -22.32 13.71
CA ALA A 515 19.97 -23.19 12.58
C ALA A 515 20.33 -22.36 11.34
N VAL A 516 19.59 -21.27 11.08
CA VAL A 516 19.87 -20.34 9.97
C VAL A 516 21.24 -19.67 10.15
N VAL A 517 21.55 -19.16 11.34
CA VAL A 517 22.86 -18.57 11.65
C VAL A 517 23.99 -19.59 11.43
N ALA A 518 23.81 -20.84 11.86
CA ALA A 518 24.79 -21.89 11.66
C ALA A 518 25.01 -22.22 10.18
N GLY A 519 23.95 -22.16 9.35
CA GLY A 519 24.05 -22.34 7.91
C GLY A 519 24.73 -21.16 7.20
N MET A 520 24.41 -19.92 7.58
CA MET A 520 24.91 -18.72 6.90
C MET A 520 26.33 -18.31 7.33
N ALA A 521 26.76 -18.64 8.55
CA ALA A 521 28.07 -18.25 9.05
C ALA A 521 29.25 -18.75 8.17
N PRO A 522 29.29 -20.02 7.71
CA PRO A 522 30.32 -20.47 6.76
C PRO A 522 30.25 -19.79 5.39
N PHE A 523 29.05 -19.42 4.92
CA PHE A 523 28.88 -18.75 3.64
C PHE A 523 29.60 -17.40 3.60
N PHE A 524 29.32 -16.53 4.58
CA PHE A 524 29.94 -15.20 4.65
C PHE A 524 31.36 -15.25 5.20
N GLY A 525 31.61 -16.07 6.23
CA GLY A 525 32.90 -16.12 6.92
C GLY A 525 34.01 -16.83 6.14
N ILE A 526 33.65 -17.80 5.31
CA ILE A 526 34.60 -18.67 4.60
C ILE A 526 34.46 -18.52 3.09
N LEU A 527 33.28 -18.85 2.53
CA LEU A 527 33.12 -18.97 1.08
C LEU A 527 33.27 -17.62 0.38
N GLN A 528 32.49 -16.62 0.79
CA GLN A 528 32.59 -15.26 0.24
C GLN A 528 33.99 -14.68 0.42
N ARG A 529 34.58 -14.84 1.62
CA ARG A 529 35.91 -14.32 1.94
C ARG A 529 36.98 -14.90 1.00
N PHE A 530 36.99 -16.22 0.80
CA PHE A 530 37.99 -16.86 -0.04
C PHE A 530 37.73 -16.67 -1.53
N SER A 531 36.47 -16.62 -1.96
CA SER A 531 36.09 -16.29 -3.34
C SER A 531 36.61 -14.91 -3.74
N LYS A 532 36.33 -13.89 -2.92
CA LYS A 532 36.86 -12.53 -3.13
C LYS A 532 38.37 -12.45 -3.03
N GLN A 533 38.98 -13.26 -2.16
CA GLN A 533 40.44 -13.34 -2.07
C GLN A 533 41.05 -13.91 -3.36
N VAL A 534 40.44 -14.92 -3.97
CA VAL A 534 40.89 -15.47 -5.26
C VAL A 534 40.75 -14.42 -6.35
N ALA A 535 39.60 -13.75 -6.46
CA ALA A 535 39.37 -12.69 -7.44
C ALA A 535 40.44 -11.59 -7.33
N ALA A 536 40.70 -11.11 -6.11
CA ALA A 536 41.69 -10.07 -5.86
C ALA A 536 43.14 -10.49 -6.20
N GLN A 537 43.49 -11.78 -6.09
CA GLN A 537 44.85 -12.26 -6.35
C GLN A 537 45.08 -12.68 -7.81
N THR A 538 44.03 -13.14 -8.49
CA THR A 538 44.12 -13.65 -9.88
C THR A 538 43.71 -12.61 -10.92
N GLY A 539 42.93 -11.60 -10.53
CA GLY A 539 42.29 -10.66 -11.46
C GLY A 539 41.07 -11.24 -12.18
N ASP A 540 40.71 -12.50 -11.93
CA ASP A 540 39.53 -13.14 -12.52
C ASP A 540 38.27 -12.76 -11.74
N THR A 541 37.51 -11.82 -12.30
CA THR A 541 36.28 -11.28 -11.69
C THR A 541 35.16 -12.29 -11.57
N ARG A 542 35.22 -13.47 -12.23
CA ARG A 542 34.24 -14.55 -12.02
C ARG A 542 34.22 -15.03 -10.57
N PHE A 543 35.39 -15.00 -9.90
CA PHE A 543 35.49 -15.37 -8.48
C PHE A 543 34.84 -14.36 -7.54
N ASP A 544 34.47 -13.15 -7.99
CA ASP A 544 33.73 -12.22 -7.13
C ASP A 544 32.31 -12.70 -6.85
N THR A 545 31.76 -13.55 -7.71
CA THR A 545 30.39 -14.08 -7.59
C THR A 545 30.32 -15.60 -7.50
N LEU A 546 31.43 -16.35 -7.72
CA LEU A 546 31.44 -17.82 -7.70
C LEU A 546 30.86 -18.44 -6.41
N TYR A 547 31.07 -17.83 -5.24
CA TYR A 547 30.47 -18.32 -4.00
C TYR A 547 28.94 -18.29 -3.99
N LEU A 548 28.30 -17.46 -4.83
CA LEU A 548 26.85 -17.42 -5.00
C LEU A 548 26.35 -18.66 -5.76
N GLU A 549 27.13 -19.19 -6.70
CA GLU A 549 26.79 -20.41 -7.46
C GLU A 549 26.70 -21.65 -6.55
N ILE A 550 27.48 -21.69 -5.47
CA ILE A 550 27.44 -22.76 -4.46
C ILE A 550 26.07 -22.85 -3.74
N ALA A 551 25.28 -21.76 -3.79
CA ALA A 551 23.94 -21.68 -3.20
C ALA A 551 22.83 -22.30 -4.06
N ARG A 552 23.13 -22.79 -5.26
CA ARG A 552 22.13 -23.46 -6.10
C ARG A 552 21.81 -24.87 -5.59
N GLY A 553 20.58 -25.31 -5.81
CA GLY A 553 20.15 -26.68 -5.53
C GLY A 553 20.30 -27.09 -4.06
N LEU A 554 19.85 -26.26 -3.11
CA LEU A 554 20.01 -26.54 -1.68
C LEU A 554 18.99 -27.60 -1.19
N PRO A 555 19.44 -28.66 -0.49
CA PRO A 555 18.53 -29.62 0.15
C PRO A 555 17.82 -29.02 1.37
N ASN A 556 16.71 -29.62 1.78
CA ASN A 556 15.90 -29.23 2.94
C ASN A 556 15.30 -27.81 2.84
N ASN A 557 15.23 -27.23 1.63
CA ASN A 557 14.55 -25.97 1.39
C ASN A 557 13.07 -26.26 1.13
N VAL A 558 12.23 -25.94 2.12
CA VAL A 558 10.80 -26.26 2.10
C VAL A 558 10.04 -25.59 0.95
N THR A 559 10.47 -24.42 0.49
CA THR A 559 9.86 -23.72 -0.64
C THR A 559 10.17 -24.43 -1.96
N ILE A 560 11.39 -24.94 -2.12
CA ILE A 560 11.75 -25.74 -3.29
C ILE A 560 11.03 -27.08 -3.27
N GLU A 561 10.96 -27.75 -2.11
CA GLU A 561 10.22 -29.00 -1.96
C GLU A 561 8.73 -28.84 -2.32
N MET A 562 8.13 -27.71 -1.95
CA MET A 562 6.77 -27.34 -2.31
C MET A 562 6.59 -27.23 -3.82
N ASP A 563 7.49 -26.49 -4.49
CA ASP A 563 7.45 -26.27 -5.93
C ASP A 563 7.65 -27.57 -6.72
N LEU A 564 8.55 -28.45 -6.26
CA LEU A 564 8.72 -29.80 -6.82
C LEU A 564 7.47 -30.69 -6.57
N LYS A 565 6.76 -30.49 -5.45
CA LYS A 565 5.52 -31.22 -5.17
C LYS A 565 4.39 -30.78 -6.08
N LEU A 566 4.30 -29.48 -6.40
CA LEU A 566 3.38 -28.95 -7.42
C LEU A 566 3.70 -29.50 -8.81
N TRP A 567 4.97 -29.58 -9.18
CA TRP A 567 5.39 -30.22 -10.43
C TRP A 567 4.96 -31.68 -10.51
N GLN A 568 5.16 -32.46 -9.45
CA GLN A 568 4.68 -33.84 -9.36
C GLN A 568 3.14 -33.93 -9.48
N ALA A 569 2.43 -32.97 -8.90
CA ALA A 569 0.97 -32.88 -9.03
C ALA A 569 0.58 -32.63 -10.50
N ALA A 570 1.19 -31.66 -11.17
CA ALA A 570 0.96 -31.37 -12.58
C ALA A 570 1.22 -32.59 -13.48
N GLN A 571 2.31 -33.33 -13.24
CA GLN A 571 2.60 -34.55 -14.00
C GLN A 571 1.56 -35.66 -13.76
N SER A 572 1.04 -35.75 -12.54
CA SER A 572 -0.05 -36.70 -12.23
C SER A 572 -1.34 -36.30 -12.94
N LEU A 573 -1.68 -35.00 -12.98
CA LEU A 573 -2.83 -34.47 -13.72
C LEU A 573 -2.69 -34.74 -15.22
N ARG A 574 -1.50 -34.50 -15.79
CA ARG A 574 -1.20 -34.77 -17.21
C ARG A 574 -1.40 -36.24 -17.58
N SER A 575 -1.09 -37.15 -16.65
CA SER A 575 -1.23 -38.59 -16.87
C SER A 575 -2.67 -39.12 -16.80
N ASP A 576 -3.61 -38.33 -16.25
CA ASP A 576 -5.02 -38.67 -16.13
C ASP A 576 -5.86 -37.87 -17.15
N PRO A 577 -6.42 -38.50 -18.20
CA PRO A 577 -7.10 -37.79 -19.27
C PRO A 577 -8.27 -36.90 -18.80
N ALA A 578 -9.05 -37.37 -17.82
CA ALA A 578 -10.18 -36.60 -17.29
C ALA A 578 -9.74 -35.35 -16.52
N SER A 579 -8.62 -35.45 -15.78
CA SER A 579 -8.02 -34.30 -15.11
C SER A 579 -7.41 -33.32 -16.11
N ALA A 580 -6.68 -33.80 -17.12
CA ALA A 580 -6.08 -32.96 -18.14
C ALA A 580 -7.13 -32.14 -18.91
N GLU A 581 -8.22 -32.78 -19.36
CA GLU A 581 -9.31 -32.11 -20.09
C GLU A 581 -9.98 -31.01 -19.26
N ILE A 582 -10.23 -31.27 -17.97
CA ILE A 582 -10.85 -30.29 -17.07
C ILE A 582 -9.92 -29.10 -16.79
N PHE A 583 -8.62 -29.35 -16.59
CA PHE A 583 -7.64 -28.29 -16.35
C PHE A 583 -7.33 -27.47 -17.62
N GLU A 584 -7.51 -28.01 -18.82
CA GLU A 584 -7.40 -27.27 -20.07
C GLU A 584 -8.66 -26.44 -20.37
N GLY A 585 -9.84 -26.97 -20.02
CA GLY A 585 -11.13 -26.38 -20.40
C GLY A 585 -11.73 -25.36 -19.43
N LEU A 586 -11.31 -25.33 -18.15
CA LEU A 586 -11.93 -24.49 -17.12
C LEU A 586 -10.98 -23.40 -16.57
N PRO A 587 -11.52 -22.23 -16.15
CA PRO A 587 -10.71 -21.21 -15.49
C PRO A 587 -10.28 -21.64 -14.07
N PRO A 588 -9.17 -21.09 -13.52
CA PRO A 588 -8.69 -21.37 -12.17
C PRO A 588 -9.75 -21.25 -11.06
N SER A 589 -10.61 -20.26 -11.17
CA SER A 589 -11.67 -19.98 -10.18
C SER A 589 -12.72 -21.10 -10.12
N GLU A 590 -13.09 -21.67 -11.27
CA GLU A 590 -14.03 -22.79 -11.33
C GLU A 590 -13.37 -24.09 -10.84
N LEU A 591 -12.10 -24.32 -11.18
CA LEU A 591 -11.33 -25.46 -10.66
C LEU A 591 -11.22 -25.42 -9.13
N ALA A 592 -10.99 -24.23 -8.56
CA ALA A 592 -10.94 -24.02 -7.11
C ALA A 592 -12.29 -24.33 -6.45
N ALA A 593 -13.39 -23.80 -7.00
CA ALA A 593 -14.73 -24.09 -6.50
C ALA A 593 -15.04 -25.59 -6.53
N ARG A 594 -14.68 -26.28 -7.63
CA ARG A 594 -14.88 -27.74 -7.76
C ARG A 594 -14.04 -28.54 -6.78
N PHE A 595 -12.79 -28.13 -6.52
CA PHE A 595 -11.93 -28.78 -5.51
C PHE A 595 -12.51 -28.67 -4.10
N LEU A 596 -12.95 -27.46 -3.71
CA LEU A 596 -13.58 -27.22 -2.41
C LEU A 596 -14.90 -28.01 -2.26
N ALA A 597 -15.65 -28.16 -3.35
CA ALA A 597 -16.86 -28.99 -3.39
C ALA A 597 -16.57 -30.52 -3.45
N GLY A 598 -15.30 -30.93 -3.55
CA GLY A 598 -14.94 -32.35 -3.69
C GLY A 598 -15.38 -33.00 -5.00
N SER A 599 -15.54 -32.20 -6.06
CA SER A 599 -16.16 -32.59 -7.33
C SER A 599 -15.18 -32.70 -8.51
N LEU A 600 -13.88 -32.53 -8.27
CA LEU A 600 -12.85 -32.83 -9.27
C LEU A 600 -12.73 -34.35 -9.51
N PRO A 601 -12.14 -34.78 -10.65
CA PRO A 601 -11.75 -36.17 -10.83
C PRO A 601 -10.94 -36.68 -9.64
N SER A 602 -11.15 -37.94 -9.24
CA SER A 602 -10.57 -38.49 -8.00
C SER A 602 -9.04 -38.41 -7.95
N ALA A 603 -8.38 -38.55 -9.11
CA ALA A 603 -6.94 -38.37 -9.25
C ALA A 603 -6.50 -36.92 -8.95
N ALA A 604 -7.17 -35.94 -9.56
CA ALA A 604 -6.94 -34.52 -9.30
C ALA A 604 -7.26 -34.14 -7.85
N GLN A 605 -8.42 -34.56 -7.34
CA GLN A 605 -8.84 -34.27 -5.96
C GLN A 605 -7.80 -34.76 -4.96
N LYS A 606 -7.30 -35.99 -5.14
CA LYS A 606 -6.31 -36.59 -4.25
C LYS A 606 -4.97 -35.86 -4.30
N VAL A 607 -4.42 -35.64 -5.49
CA VAL A 607 -3.07 -35.06 -5.61
C VAL A 607 -3.02 -33.61 -5.14
N ILE A 608 -4.10 -32.86 -5.34
CA ILE A 608 -4.24 -31.49 -4.84
C ILE A 608 -4.45 -31.49 -3.33
N ALA A 609 -5.28 -32.40 -2.78
CA ALA A 609 -5.45 -32.54 -1.34
C ALA A 609 -4.12 -32.88 -0.62
N ASP A 610 -3.35 -33.83 -1.17
CA ASP A 610 -2.02 -34.19 -0.64
C ASP A 610 -1.06 -32.98 -0.61
N PHE A 611 -1.16 -32.07 -1.57
CA PHE A 611 -0.41 -30.81 -1.57
C PHE A 611 -0.94 -29.84 -0.51
N MET A 612 -2.26 -29.64 -0.44
CA MET A 612 -2.91 -28.72 0.50
C MET A 612 -2.71 -29.12 1.96
N ASP A 613 -2.66 -30.42 2.27
CA ASP A 613 -2.42 -30.91 3.64
C ASP A 613 -1.08 -30.42 4.22
N ARG A 614 -0.04 -30.34 3.38
CA ARG A 614 1.28 -29.89 3.81
C ARG A 614 1.49 -28.39 3.61
N TYR A 615 1.06 -27.85 2.48
CA TYR A 615 1.40 -26.49 2.04
C TYR A 615 0.20 -25.54 1.97
N GLY A 616 -1.02 -26.03 2.14
CA GLY A 616 -2.25 -25.24 2.01
C GLY A 616 -2.37 -24.11 3.03
N MET A 617 -1.63 -24.15 4.14
CA MET A 617 -1.57 -23.07 5.15
C MET A 617 -0.78 -21.83 4.69
N ARG A 618 -0.07 -21.92 3.56
CA ARG A 618 0.55 -20.75 2.94
C ARG A 618 -0.49 -19.91 2.21
N GLY A 619 -0.10 -18.72 1.78
CA GLY A 619 -0.98 -17.81 1.06
C GLY A 619 -0.28 -16.50 0.74
N LEU A 620 -0.91 -15.67 -0.09
CA LEU A 620 -0.41 -14.33 -0.37
C LEU A 620 -0.45 -13.47 0.91
N GLY A 621 0.65 -12.78 1.23
CA GLY A 621 0.74 -12.00 2.45
C GLY A 621 0.65 -12.86 3.71
N GLU A 622 1.14 -14.11 3.67
CA GLU A 622 0.94 -15.15 4.70
C GLU A 622 1.32 -14.75 6.13
N ILE A 623 2.13 -13.70 6.30
CA ILE A 623 2.51 -13.16 7.60
C ILE A 623 1.33 -12.50 8.34
N ASP A 624 0.30 -12.06 7.60
CA ASP A 624 -0.96 -11.58 8.14
C ASP A 624 -1.90 -12.78 8.35
N MET A 625 -2.15 -13.13 9.61
CA MET A 625 -3.02 -14.26 9.93
C MET A 625 -4.49 -14.05 9.57
N GLY A 626 -4.90 -12.80 9.33
CA GLY A 626 -6.25 -12.49 8.87
C GLY A 626 -6.46 -12.66 7.37
N ARG A 627 -5.42 -13.01 6.59
CA ARG A 627 -5.57 -13.32 5.16
C ARG A 627 -5.92 -14.78 4.90
N PRO A 628 -6.70 -15.08 3.84
CA PRO A 628 -7.00 -16.45 3.41
C PRO A 628 -5.73 -17.24 3.08
N ARG A 629 -5.76 -18.54 3.37
CA ARG A 629 -4.74 -19.52 2.98
C ARG A 629 -5.12 -20.21 1.67
N TRP A 630 -4.19 -20.90 1.03
CA TRP A 630 -4.45 -21.65 -0.21
C TRP A 630 -5.47 -22.77 -0.02
N CYS A 631 -5.57 -23.36 1.18
CA CYS A 631 -6.63 -24.33 1.46
C CYS A 631 -8.03 -23.70 1.56
N GLU A 632 -8.13 -22.40 1.87
CA GLU A 632 -9.39 -21.64 1.89
C GLU A 632 -9.72 -21.05 0.52
N ASN A 633 -8.71 -20.53 -0.18
CA ASN A 633 -8.81 -20.04 -1.56
C ASN A 633 -7.74 -20.71 -2.46
N PRO A 634 -8.08 -21.84 -3.10
CA PRO A 634 -7.17 -22.61 -3.95
C PRO A 634 -6.88 -21.99 -5.33
N GLU A 635 -7.55 -20.92 -5.73
CA GLU A 635 -7.54 -20.40 -7.10
C GLU A 635 -6.13 -20.18 -7.66
N HIS A 636 -5.24 -19.60 -6.86
CA HIS A 636 -3.85 -19.40 -7.25
C HIS A 636 -3.13 -20.71 -7.58
N ILE A 637 -3.32 -21.74 -6.76
CA ILE A 637 -2.68 -23.04 -6.97
C ILE A 637 -3.24 -23.70 -8.24
N MET A 638 -4.51 -23.51 -8.56
CA MET A 638 -5.09 -24.01 -9.81
C MET A 638 -4.43 -23.36 -11.03
N GLY A 639 -4.25 -22.03 -11.01
CA GLY A 639 -3.57 -21.32 -12.10
C GLY A 639 -2.11 -21.75 -12.27
N VAL A 640 -1.38 -21.94 -11.17
CA VAL A 640 -0.01 -22.47 -11.19
C VAL A 640 0.06 -23.87 -11.81
N LEU A 641 -0.86 -24.76 -11.44
CA LEU A 641 -0.92 -26.10 -12.01
C LEU A 641 -1.19 -26.05 -13.52
N GLN A 642 -2.05 -25.14 -13.99
CA GLN A 642 -2.27 -24.90 -15.41
C GLN A 642 -0.99 -24.42 -16.12
N SER A 643 -0.27 -23.46 -15.55
CA SER A 643 1.01 -23.00 -16.12
C SER A 643 2.03 -24.14 -16.21
N TYR A 644 2.11 -25.01 -15.21
CA TYR A 644 3.02 -26.17 -15.25
C TYR A 644 2.62 -27.21 -16.28
N LEU A 645 1.32 -27.41 -16.51
CA LEU A 645 0.83 -28.31 -17.55
C LEU A 645 1.25 -27.87 -18.96
N GLN A 646 1.56 -26.59 -19.18
CA GLN A 646 2.06 -26.05 -20.45
C GLN A 646 3.57 -26.17 -20.65
N ILE A 647 4.33 -26.64 -19.64
CA ILE A 647 5.77 -26.87 -19.78
C ILE A 647 5.99 -28.17 -20.56
N ASP A 648 6.28 -28.03 -21.85
CA ASP A 648 6.52 -29.15 -22.76
C ASP A 648 8.01 -29.46 -22.98
N ASP A 649 8.90 -28.48 -22.77
CA ASP A 649 10.35 -28.69 -22.91
C ASP A 649 10.90 -29.44 -21.69
N PRO A 650 11.40 -30.68 -21.85
CA PRO A 650 11.99 -31.44 -20.74
C PRO A 650 13.20 -30.76 -20.10
N ALA A 651 13.89 -29.86 -20.82
CA ALA A 651 15.02 -29.10 -20.28
C ALA A 651 14.61 -28.00 -19.29
N LEU A 652 13.34 -27.55 -19.35
CA LEU A 652 12.75 -26.56 -18.46
C LEU A 652 11.96 -27.19 -17.31
N ALA A 653 11.86 -28.53 -17.26
CA ALA A 653 11.18 -29.24 -16.19
C ALA A 653 11.80 -28.89 -14.81
N PRO A 654 11.00 -28.46 -13.81
CA PRO A 654 11.48 -28.02 -12.50
C PRO A 654 12.45 -28.97 -11.79
N ASP A 655 12.22 -30.28 -11.89
CA ASP A 655 13.09 -31.31 -11.33
C ASP A 655 14.45 -31.39 -12.05
N VAL A 656 14.46 -31.23 -13.37
CA VAL A 656 15.68 -31.18 -14.19
C VAL A 656 16.48 -29.89 -13.92
N VAL A 657 15.81 -28.74 -13.86
CA VAL A 657 16.44 -27.44 -13.54
C VAL A 657 17.10 -27.50 -12.15
N PHE A 658 16.39 -28.05 -11.16
CA PHE A 658 16.93 -28.20 -9.81
C PHE A 658 18.13 -29.15 -9.75
N ALA A 659 18.05 -30.31 -10.44
CA ALA A 659 19.17 -31.25 -10.53
C ALA A 659 20.42 -30.60 -11.16
N ARG A 660 20.25 -29.85 -12.26
CA ARG A 660 21.32 -29.08 -12.90
C ARG A 660 21.90 -28.03 -11.96
N GLY A 661 21.05 -27.34 -11.20
CA GLY A 661 21.50 -26.36 -10.20
C GLY A 661 22.41 -26.98 -9.13
N ALA A 662 22.11 -28.20 -8.69
CA ALA A 662 22.96 -28.93 -7.74
C ALA A 662 24.32 -29.34 -8.34
N GLU A 663 24.36 -29.71 -9.62
CA GLU A 663 25.60 -30.00 -10.35
C GLU A 663 26.47 -28.74 -10.50
N VAL A 664 25.87 -27.61 -10.89
CA VAL A 664 26.57 -26.32 -10.99
C VAL A 664 27.17 -25.91 -9.65
N ALA A 665 26.43 -26.07 -8.55
CA ALA A 665 26.93 -25.76 -7.22
C ALA A 665 28.12 -26.64 -6.80
N GLN A 666 28.11 -27.92 -7.20
CA GLN A 666 29.20 -28.84 -6.95
C GLN A 666 30.45 -28.45 -7.75
N SER A 667 30.31 -28.14 -9.04
CA SER A 667 31.42 -27.67 -9.87
C SER A 667 32.01 -26.35 -9.36
N ALA A 668 31.17 -25.38 -8.96
CA ALA A 668 31.62 -24.11 -8.39
C ALA A 668 32.39 -24.31 -7.07
N ALA A 669 31.97 -25.26 -6.24
CA ALA A 669 32.67 -25.60 -5.01
C ALA A 669 34.05 -26.22 -5.28
N GLU A 670 34.16 -27.09 -6.28
CA GLU A 670 35.42 -27.71 -6.70
C GLU A 670 36.38 -26.69 -7.33
N GLU A 671 35.86 -25.79 -8.18
CA GLU A 671 36.63 -24.68 -8.77
C GLU A 671 37.18 -23.76 -7.68
N LEU A 672 36.34 -23.34 -6.73
CA LEU A 672 36.77 -22.51 -5.60
C LEU A 672 37.82 -23.23 -4.73
N GLU A 673 37.62 -24.52 -4.42
CA GLU A 673 38.59 -25.29 -3.64
C GLU A 673 39.95 -25.38 -4.35
N SER A 674 39.93 -25.65 -5.66
CA SER A 674 41.13 -25.76 -6.49
C SER A 674 41.88 -24.43 -6.57
N ALA A 675 41.16 -23.33 -6.82
CA ALA A 675 41.75 -21.99 -6.91
C ALA A 675 42.33 -21.54 -5.57
N VAL A 676 41.64 -21.79 -4.45
CA VAL A 676 42.12 -21.47 -3.10
C VAL A 676 43.37 -22.27 -2.73
N ARG A 677 43.52 -23.49 -3.27
CA ARG A 677 44.72 -24.33 -3.04
C ARG A 677 45.99 -23.69 -3.63
N GLN A 678 45.87 -22.85 -4.66
CA GLN A 678 46.99 -22.13 -5.27
C GLN A 678 47.42 -20.89 -4.48
N LEU A 679 46.64 -20.46 -3.48
CA LEU A 679 46.99 -19.31 -2.63
C LEU A 679 48.04 -19.71 -1.57
N PRO A 680 48.72 -18.73 -0.92
CA PRO A 680 49.57 -19.00 0.24
C PRO A 680 48.80 -19.72 1.35
N HIS A 681 49.39 -20.79 1.91
CA HIS A 681 48.74 -21.71 2.85
C HIS A 681 47.48 -22.42 2.28
N GLY A 682 47.44 -22.60 0.96
CA GLY A 682 46.27 -23.04 0.21
C GLY A 682 45.71 -24.40 0.63
N HIS A 683 46.54 -25.36 1.06
CA HIS A 683 46.04 -26.66 1.54
C HIS A 683 45.17 -26.54 2.80
N PHE A 684 45.52 -25.64 3.73
CA PHE A 684 44.71 -25.39 4.91
C PHE A 684 43.43 -24.62 4.56
N LYS A 685 43.55 -23.58 3.72
CA LYS A 685 42.40 -22.80 3.25
C LYS A 685 41.41 -23.66 2.45
N ALA A 686 41.88 -24.56 1.60
CA ALA A 686 41.04 -25.51 0.86
C ALA A 686 40.26 -26.44 1.81
N ARG A 687 40.87 -26.90 2.92
CA ARG A 687 40.13 -27.64 3.97
C ARG A 687 39.05 -26.78 4.62
N MET A 688 39.31 -25.49 4.85
CA MET A 688 38.30 -24.57 5.35
C MET A 688 37.16 -24.37 4.34
N VAL A 689 37.45 -24.22 3.05
CA VAL A 689 36.43 -24.12 1.99
C VAL A 689 35.57 -25.38 1.97
N ARG A 690 36.18 -26.57 1.96
CA ARG A 690 35.44 -27.84 2.01
C ARG A 690 34.55 -27.97 3.25
N PHE A 691 35.06 -27.55 4.40
CA PHE A 691 34.26 -27.44 5.61
C PHE A 691 33.10 -26.46 5.41
N GLY A 692 33.35 -25.28 4.86
CA GLY A 692 32.34 -24.27 4.61
C GLY A 692 31.23 -24.75 3.68
N VAL A 693 31.59 -25.33 2.53
CA VAL A 693 30.66 -25.87 1.54
C VAL A 693 29.76 -26.93 2.16
N ARG A 694 30.34 -27.92 2.86
CA ARG A 694 29.56 -29.01 3.46
C ARG A 694 28.54 -28.50 4.48
N ARG A 695 28.93 -27.55 5.34
CA ARG A 695 28.06 -27.01 6.40
C ARG A 695 26.99 -26.10 5.83
N TYR A 696 27.37 -25.27 4.87
CA TYR A 696 26.44 -24.41 4.15
C TYR A 696 25.39 -25.25 3.41
N ARG A 697 25.79 -26.18 2.54
CA ARG A 697 24.84 -27.00 1.76
C ARG A 697 23.89 -27.83 2.63
N ALA A 698 24.34 -28.32 3.78
CA ALA A 698 23.50 -29.11 4.68
C ALA A 698 22.49 -28.26 5.49
N LEU A 699 22.81 -27.01 5.80
CA LEU A 699 22.03 -26.18 6.75
C LEU A 699 21.32 -24.98 6.11
N ALA A 700 21.80 -24.48 4.97
CA ALA A 700 21.31 -23.23 4.39
C ALA A 700 19.87 -23.32 3.88
N GLY A 701 19.41 -24.52 3.45
CA GLY A 701 18.01 -24.76 3.08
C GLY A 701 17.03 -24.58 4.25
N LEU A 702 17.50 -24.73 5.49
CA LEU A 702 16.68 -24.51 6.69
C LEU A 702 16.30 -23.04 6.91
N ARG A 703 16.78 -22.10 6.09
CA ARG A 703 16.48 -20.67 6.25
C ARG A 703 15.00 -20.34 6.13
N GLU A 704 14.25 -21.09 5.32
CA GLU A 704 12.81 -20.90 5.12
C GLU A 704 11.97 -21.67 6.14
N ALA A 705 12.55 -22.68 6.81
CA ALA A 705 11.82 -23.56 7.73
C ALA A 705 11.21 -22.82 8.95
N PRO A 706 11.90 -21.87 9.62
CA PRO A 706 11.30 -21.11 10.72
C PRO A 706 10.06 -20.32 10.29
N LYS A 707 10.08 -19.71 9.10
CA LYS A 707 8.94 -18.96 8.56
C LYS A 707 7.80 -19.90 8.21
N PHE A 708 8.09 -21.00 7.51
CA PHE A 708 7.09 -22.00 7.15
C PHE A 708 6.40 -22.62 8.39
N PHE A 709 7.17 -22.92 9.44
CA PHE A 709 6.61 -23.35 10.73
C PHE A 709 5.66 -22.29 11.32
N ALA A 710 6.08 -21.02 11.37
CA ALA A 710 5.26 -19.95 11.90
C ALA A 710 3.94 -19.77 11.11
N VAL A 711 4.02 -19.84 9.78
CA VAL A 711 2.85 -19.73 8.89
C VAL A 711 1.89 -20.90 9.10
N ARG A 712 2.38 -22.14 9.26
CA ARG A 712 1.51 -23.29 9.60
C ARG A 712 0.80 -23.07 10.93
N MET A 713 1.50 -22.58 11.95
CA MET A 713 0.89 -22.25 13.24
C MET A 713 -0.21 -21.18 13.10
N MET A 714 0.07 -20.10 12.36
CA MET A 714 -0.90 -19.03 12.11
C MET A 714 -2.11 -19.52 11.29
N GLY A 715 -1.89 -20.38 10.28
CA GLY A 715 -2.94 -20.97 9.46
C GLY A 715 -3.90 -21.84 10.28
N MET A 716 -3.37 -22.66 11.19
CA MET A 716 -4.19 -23.47 12.09
C MET A 716 -5.00 -22.61 13.08
N MET A 717 -4.38 -21.57 13.65
CA MET A 717 -5.09 -20.63 14.55
C MET A 717 -6.22 -19.92 13.80
N ARG A 718 -5.95 -19.49 12.57
CA ARG A 718 -6.97 -18.92 11.68
C ARG A 718 -8.10 -19.91 11.43
N ALA A 719 -7.81 -21.15 11.02
CA ALA A 719 -8.83 -22.17 10.76
C ALA A 719 -9.72 -22.41 11.99
N GLY A 720 -9.13 -22.48 13.19
CA GLY A 720 -9.89 -22.56 14.44
C GLY A 720 -10.80 -21.34 14.65
N LEU A 721 -10.28 -20.13 14.48
CA LEU A 721 -11.08 -18.91 14.60
C LEU A 721 -12.24 -18.88 13.60
N LEU A 722 -12.01 -19.25 12.34
CA LEU A 722 -13.07 -19.28 11.31
C LEU A 722 -14.15 -20.30 11.63
N ALA A 723 -13.79 -21.49 12.17
CA ALA A 723 -14.78 -22.45 12.63
C ALA A 723 -15.69 -21.84 13.73
N SER A 724 -15.14 -21.04 14.64
CA SER A 724 -15.97 -20.31 15.62
C SER A 724 -16.80 -19.21 14.94
N GLY A 725 -16.22 -18.53 13.95
CA GLY A 725 -16.90 -17.51 13.16
C GLY A 725 -18.10 -18.06 12.37
N GLU A 726 -18.00 -19.26 11.81
CA GLU A 726 -19.09 -19.95 11.12
C GLU A 726 -20.26 -20.20 12.05
N GLU A 727 -20.00 -20.69 13.26
CA GLU A 727 -21.02 -20.90 14.30
C GLU A 727 -21.66 -19.57 14.74
N MET A 728 -20.86 -18.51 14.91
CA MET A 728 -21.35 -17.17 15.27
C MET A 728 -22.17 -16.52 14.14
N ALA A 729 -21.77 -16.71 12.88
CA ALA A 729 -22.52 -16.25 11.71
C ALA A 729 -23.85 -17.00 11.57
N ALA A 730 -23.85 -18.33 11.81
CA ALA A 730 -25.07 -19.13 11.86
C ALA A 730 -26.02 -18.68 12.99
N ALA A 731 -25.48 -18.16 14.09
CA ALA A 731 -26.23 -17.54 15.18
C ALA A 731 -26.69 -16.08 14.89
N GLY A 732 -26.31 -15.51 13.75
CA GLY A 732 -26.65 -14.14 13.33
C GLY A 732 -25.86 -13.05 14.05
N TRP A 733 -24.72 -13.39 14.68
CA TRP A 733 -23.87 -12.43 15.39
C TRP A 733 -22.84 -11.76 14.49
N LEU A 734 -22.43 -12.45 13.44
CA LEU A 734 -21.51 -11.96 12.42
C LEU A 734 -22.19 -12.06 11.05
N ASP A 735 -21.80 -11.19 10.13
CA ASP A 735 -22.28 -11.24 8.75
C ASP A 735 -21.55 -12.37 7.99
N GLN A 736 -20.27 -12.60 8.30
CA GLN A 736 -19.43 -13.69 7.75
C GLN A 736 -18.43 -14.24 8.79
N ALA A 737 -17.96 -15.47 8.59
CA ALA A 737 -17.04 -16.13 9.54
C ALA A 737 -15.71 -15.39 9.71
N ASP A 738 -15.23 -14.72 8.66
CA ASP A 738 -13.98 -13.97 8.66
C ASP A 738 -14.09 -12.58 9.28
N ASP A 739 -15.28 -12.14 9.72
CA ASP A 739 -15.45 -10.89 10.47
C ASP A 739 -14.54 -10.83 11.71
N LEU A 740 -14.24 -11.98 12.33
CA LEU A 740 -13.35 -12.09 13.49
C LEU A 740 -11.92 -11.60 13.22
N VAL A 741 -11.45 -11.59 11.96
CA VAL A 741 -10.09 -11.11 11.63
C VAL A 741 -9.98 -9.57 11.69
N TYR A 742 -11.12 -8.89 11.74
CA TYR A 742 -11.21 -7.44 11.94
C TYR A 742 -11.22 -7.04 13.42
N LEU A 743 -11.23 -8.01 14.33
CA LEU A 743 -11.03 -7.79 15.75
C LEU A 743 -9.55 -7.77 16.12
N LYS A 744 -9.20 -6.98 17.12
CA LYS A 744 -7.86 -6.95 17.72
C LYS A 744 -7.71 -8.11 18.70
N MET A 745 -6.47 -8.51 18.97
CA MET A 745 -6.18 -9.58 19.94
C MET A 745 -6.89 -9.40 21.29
N ALA A 746 -6.86 -8.18 21.86
CA ALA A 746 -7.51 -7.88 23.13
C ALA A 746 -9.04 -7.99 23.07
N GLU A 747 -9.65 -7.64 21.93
CA GLU A 747 -11.10 -7.74 21.74
C GLU A 747 -11.54 -9.21 21.61
N LEU A 748 -10.71 -10.06 20.99
CA LEU A 748 -10.92 -11.50 20.97
C LEU A 748 -10.80 -12.11 22.37
N GLU A 749 -9.85 -11.64 23.18
CA GLU A 749 -9.68 -12.06 24.58
C GLU A 749 -10.89 -11.65 25.45
N GLU A 750 -11.37 -10.42 25.30
CA GLU A 750 -12.58 -9.92 25.98
C GLU A 750 -13.82 -10.73 25.56
N LEU A 751 -14.02 -10.96 24.26
CA LEU A 751 -15.13 -11.77 23.75
C LEU A 751 -15.04 -13.22 24.23
N ALA A 752 -13.84 -13.81 24.28
CA ALA A 752 -13.63 -15.16 24.78
C ALA A 752 -13.99 -15.28 26.28
N ALA A 753 -13.67 -14.27 27.07
CA ALA A 753 -14.03 -14.22 28.48
C ALA A 753 -15.56 -14.07 28.68
N GLU A 754 -16.24 -13.25 27.86
CA GLU A 754 -17.71 -13.13 27.89
C GLU A 754 -18.41 -14.44 27.48
N LEU A 755 -17.79 -15.21 26.59
CA LEU A 755 -18.33 -16.48 26.10
C LEU A 755 -17.95 -17.69 26.95
N GLU A 756 -17.16 -17.53 28.00
CA GLU A 756 -16.74 -18.63 28.87
C GLU A 756 -17.96 -19.25 29.57
N GLY A 757 -18.36 -20.45 29.13
CA GLY A 757 -19.54 -21.17 29.65
C GLY A 757 -20.86 -20.86 28.92
N TRP A 758 -20.83 -20.08 27.83
CA TRP A 758 -22.00 -19.78 26.99
C TRP A 758 -22.60 -21.05 26.39
N GLN A 759 -23.94 -21.12 26.34
CA GLN A 759 -24.70 -22.21 25.73
C GLN A 759 -25.69 -21.70 24.67
N VAL A 760 -26.03 -22.59 23.73
CA VAL A 760 -27.02 -22.31 22.68
C VAL A 760 -28.35 -21.92 23.32
N GLY A 761 -28.79 -20.68 23.07
CA GLY A 761 -30.01 -20.09 23.63
C GLY A 761 -29.78 -18.98 24.67
N ASP A 762 -28.53 -18.78 25.11
CA ASP A 762 -28.16 -17.65 25.96
C ASP A 762 -28.20 -16.32 25.18
N PHE A 763 -28.31 -15.21 25.92
CA PHE A 763 -28.29 -13.87 25.31
C PHE A 763 -26.95 -13.61 24.60
N PRO A 764 -26.94 -12.78 23.53
CA PRO A 764 -25.70 -12.37 22.88
C PRO A 764 -24.75 -11.65 23.85
N PRO A 765 -23.43 -11.70 23.62
CA PRO A 765 -22.44 -10.98 24.41
C PRO A 765 -22.72 -9.48 24.46
N THR A 766 -22.48 -8.85 25.61
CA THR A 766 -22.73 -7.41 25.79
C THR A 766 -21.82 -6.55 24.92
N SER A 767 -20.64 -7.06 24.60
CA SER A 767 -19.67 -6.41 23.69
C SER A 767 -20.10 -6.44 22.21
N LEU A 768 -21.01 -7.34 21.82
CA LEU A 768 -21.28 -7.67 20.42
C LEU A 768 -21.68 -6.45 19.54
N PRO A 769 -22.60 -5.55 19.94
CA PRO A 769 -22.97 -4.41 19.08
C PRO A 769 -21.81 -3.45 18.81
N ALA A 770 -20.93 -3.25 19.81
CA ALA A 770 -19.74 -2.41 19.65
C ALA A 770 -18.72 -3.09 18.72
N LEU A 771 -18.53 -4.41 18.84
CA LEU A 771 -17.66 -5.20 17.97
C LEU A 771 -18.15 -5.18 16.51
N GLN A 772 -19.45 -5.38 16.27
CA GLN A 772 -20.05 -5.30 14.93
C GLN A 772 -19.82 -3.93 14.27
N THR A 773 -19.97 -2.84 15.03
CA THR A 773 -19.70 -1.49 14.55
C THR A 773 -18.21 -1.35 14.19
N ALA A 774 -17.32 -1.79 15.07
CA ALA A 774 -15.87 -1.73 14.84
C ALA A 774 -15.43 -2.58 13.63
N ILE A 775 -16.04 -3.75 13.41
CA ILE A 775 -15.78 -4.62 12.25
C ILE A 775 -16.09 -3.87 10.95
N ARG A 776 -17.31 -3.30 10.83
CA ARG A 776 -17.73 -2.57 9.62
C ARG A 776 -16.85 -1.36 9.33
N GLU A 777 -16.49 -0.60 10.36
CA GLU A 777 -15.58 0.55 10.22
C GLU A 777 -14.19 0.12 9.72
N ARG A 778 -13.65 -0.98 10.25
CA ARG A 778 -12.32 -1.48 9.87
C ARG A 778 -12.31 -2.15 8.50
N GLN A 779 -13.39 -2.82 8.11
CA GLN A 779 -13.59 -3.31 6.75
C GLN A 779 -13.57 -2.16 5.75
N ALA A 780 -14.35 -1.11 6.01
CA ALA A 780 -14.38 0.09 5.16
C ALA A 780 -13.00 0.77 5.07
N LEU A 781 -12.30 0.90 6.20
CA LEU A 781 -10.95 1.47 6.26
C LEU A 781 -9.93 0.63 5.47
N ARG A 782 -9.98 -0.70 5.59
CA ARG A 782 -9.11 -1.60 4.83
C ARG A 782 -9.34 -1.47 3.33
N GLN A 783 -10.60 -1.46 2.88
CA GLN A 783 -10.96 -1.28 1.47
C GLN A 783 -10.50 0.07 0.92
N ARG A 784 -10.52 1.12 1.75
CA ARG A 784 -9.89 2.40 1.41
C ARG A 784 -8.38 2.27 1.22
N GLU A 785 -7.68 1.65 2.16
CA GLU A 785 -6.21 1.55 2.13
C GLU A 785 -5.68 0.57 1.07
N LEU A 786 -6.51 -0.35 0.57
CA LEU A 786 -6.22 -1.17 -0.62
C LEU A 786 -6.12 -0.33 -1.90
N ARG A 787 -6.88 0.78 -1.99
CA ARG A 787 -6.86 1.68 -3.17
C ARG A 787 -5.66 2.65 -3.18
N ARG A 788 -4.87 2.69 -2.11
CA ARG A 788 -3.74 3.62 -1.99
C ARG A 788 -2.60 3.19 -2.92
N LYS A 789 -2.24 4.08 -3.86
CA LYS A 789 -1.21 3.80 -4.88
C LYS A 789 0.22 4.03 -4.43
N GLN A 790 0.44 4.90 -3.44
CA GLN A 790 1.78 5.27 -2.97
C GLN A 790 1.89 4.99 -1.47
N ILE A 791 2.91 4.21 -1.11
CA ILE A 791 3.19 3.80 0.26
C ILE A 791 4.63 4.19 0.56
N PRO A 792 4.89 5.01 1.60
CA PRO A 792 6.24 5.42 1.92
C PRO A 792 7.07 4.23 2.42
N ARG A 793 8.37 4.26 2.14
CA ARG A 793 9.36 3.35 2.71
C ARG A 793 9.78 3.83 4.10
N VAL A 794 9.91 5.15 4.26
CA VAL A 794 10.25 5.83 5.52
C VAL A 794 9.27 6.97 5.76
N LEU A 795 8.83 7.13 7.00
CA LEU A 795 7.91 8.19 7.44
C LEU A 795 8.50 8.89 8.66
N LEU A 796 8.49 10.22 8.69
CA LEU A 796 8.86 11.00 9.86
C LEU A 796 7.64 11.44 10.66
N SER A 797 7.82 11.73 11.95
CA SER A 797 6.71 12.18 12.81
C SER A 797 6.10 13.51 12.43
N ASP A 798 6.81 14.35 11.65
CA ASP A 798 6.28 15.60 11.10
C ASP A 798 5.51 15.40 9.78
N GLY A 799 5.30 14.16 9.34
CA GLY A 799 4.58 13.82 8.11
C GLY A 799 5.46 13.64 6.87
N THR A 800 6.75 14.00 6.95
CA THR A 800 7.68 13.83 5.83
C THR A 800 7.72 12.36 5.40
N ALA A 801 7.38 12.09 4.14
CA ALA A 801 7.20 10.75 3.59
C ALA A 801 8.19 10.50 2.44
N TYR A 802 8.98 9.45 2.55
CA TYR A 802 9.94 9.04 1.54
C TYR A 802 9.39 7.85 0.76
N TYR A 803 9.02 8.10 -0.50
CA TYR A 803 8.46 7.08 -1.39
C TYR A 803 9.51 6.41 -2.30
N GLU A 804 10.56 7.14 -2.71
CA GLU A 804 11.48 6.79 -3.81
C GLU A 804 12.35 5.52 -3.55
N GLY A 805 12.56 4.74 -4.62
CA GLY A 805 13.74 3.87 -4.84
C GLY A 805 14.75 4.55 -5.78
N VAL A 806 15.97 4.02 -5.93
CA VAL A 806 17.13 4.64 -6.63
C VAL A 806 16.74 5.53 -7.82
N ARG A 807 17.07 6.83 -7.76
CA ARG A 807 17.08 7.68 -8.95
C ARG A 807 18.14 7.18 -9.93
N ALA A 808 17.78 7.07 -11.21
CA ALA A 808 18.77 6.96 -12.27
C ALA A 808 19.76 8.13 -12.13
N ALA A 809 21.05 7.85 -12.20
CA ALA A 809 22.04 8.90 -12.40
C ALA A 809 21.67 9.65 -13.70
N GLU A 810 21.68 10.98 -13.66
CA GLU A 810 21.57 11.80 -14.87
C GLU A 810 22.61 11.32 -15.89
N GLY A 811 22.15 10.75 -17.02
CA GLY A 811 23.01 10.32 -18.13
C GLY A 811 22.87 8.88 -18.62
N ALA A 812 22.01 8.03 -18.04
CA ALA A 812 21.80 6.67 -18.59
C ALA A 812 20.88 6.71 -19.83
N ALA A 813 21.46 6.44 -21.01
CA ALA A 813 20.73 6.25 -22.26
C ALA A 813 19.70 5.11 -22.15
N SER A 814 18.42 5.41 -22.43
CA SER A 814 17.28 4.53 -22.76
C SER A 814 17.00 3.22 -21.97
N GLY A 815 17.73 2.89 -20.91
CA GLY A 815 17.54 1.65 -20.12
C GLY A 815 17.04 1.89 -18.69
N LEU A 816 16.29 0.93 -18.13
CA LEU A 816 16.02 0.87 -16.69
C LEU A 816 17.22 0.21 -15.99
N VAL A 817 17.50 0.63 -14.76
CA VAL A 817 18.59 0.06 -13.95
C VAL A 817 18.07 -0.27 -12.56
N GLY A 818 18.47 -1.42 -12.04
CA GLY A 818 18.29 -1.81 -10.65
C GLY A 818 19.53 -2.54 -10.14
N ASP A 819 19.40 -3.17 -8.98
CA ASP A 819 20.47 -3.96 -8.39
C ASP A 819 20.53 -5.36 -9.01
N PRO A 820 21.72 -5.84 -9.44
CA PRO A 820 21.91 -7.21 -9.88
C PRO A 820 21.77 -8.17 -8.70
N VAL A 821 20.86 -9.14 -8.79
CA VAL A 821 20.66 -10.11 -7.70
C VAL A 821 20.84 -11.56 -8.11
N SER A 822 20.53 -11.93 -9.35
CA SER A 822 20.71 -13.29 -9.86
C SER A 822 21.36 -13.23 -11.24
N PRO A 823 22.59 -13.76 -11.41
CA PRO A 823 23.37 -13.59 -12.61
C PRO A 823 22.78 -14.33 -13.82
N GLY A 824 22.94 -13.74 -15.00
CA GLY A 824 22.45 -14.27 -16.28
C GLY A 824 21.84 -13.19 -17.17
N VAL A 825 21.55 -13.52 -18.42
CA VAL A 825 20.90 -12.62 -19.39
C VAL A 825 19.74 -13.38 -20.04
N VAL A 826 18.57 -12.76 -20.07
CA VAL A 826 17.37 -13.31 -20.71
C VAL A 826 16.63 -12.23 -21.51
N GLU A 827 16.00 -12.66 -22.60
CA GLU A 827 15.04 -11.87 -23.35
C GLU A 827 13.67 -12.53 -23.27
N GLY A 828 12.62 -11.73 -23.10
CA GLY A 828 11.27 -12.26 -22.96
C GLY A 828 10.21 -11.18 -23.02
N VAL A 829 8.96 -11.60 -23.06
CA VAL A 829 7.78 -10.72 -23.02
C VAL A 829 7.47 -10.38 -21.57
N VAL A 830 7.24 -9.11 -21.28
CA VAL A 830 6.86 -8.60 -19.96
C VAL A 830 5.47 -9.09 -19.60
N ARG A 831 5.34 -9.61 -18.38
CA ARG A 831 4.07 -9.79 -17.68
C ARG A 831 4.11 -8.98 -16.39
N VAL A 832 3.35 -7.89 -16.34
CA VAL A 832 3.21 -7.09 -15.11
C VAL A 832 2.16 -7.74 -14.21
N VAL A 833 2.56 -8.11 -13.00
CA VAL A 833 1.71 -8.82 -12.03
C VAL A 833 1.73 -8.08 -10.70
N PHE A 834 0.56 -7.61 -10.27
CA PHE A 834 0.37 -6.96 -8.96
C PHE A 834 -0.06 -7.95 -7.88
N ASP A 835 -0.83 -8.96 -8.26
CA ASP A 835 -1.37 -10.02 -7.41
C ASP A 835 -1.19 -11.36 -8.14
N PRO A 836 -0.56 -12.38 -7.53
CA PRO A 836 -0.36 -13.67 -8.17
C PRO A 836 -1.66 -14.49 -8.21
N LEU A 837 -2.71 -14.12 -7.46
CA LEU A 837 -4.02 -14.77 -7.51
C LEU A 837 -4.65 -14.60 -8.90
N GLY A 838 -5.13 -15.70 -9.50
CA GLY A 838 -5.77 -15.68 -10.82
C GLY A 838 -4.86 -15.30 -12.00
N THR A 839 -3.57 -15.07 -11.75
CA THR A 839 -2.62 -14.68 -12.80
C THR A 839 -1.94 -15.89 -13.42
N HIS A 840 -2.06 -16.02 -14.73
CA HIS A 840 -1.35 -17.00 -15.54
C HIS A 840 -0.07 -16.39 -16.10
N LEU A 841 1.07 -17.06 -15.94
CA LEU A 841 2.36 -16.69 -16.53
C LEU A 841 2.73 -17.74 -17.59
N GLU A 842 2.95 -17.29 -18.82
CA GLU A 842 3.36 -18.20 -19.90
C GLU A 842 4.85 -18.58 -19.73
N PRO A 843 5.25 -19.82 -20.04
CA PRO A 843 6.65 -20.24 -19.96
C PRO A 843 7.60 -19.30 -20.74
N GLY A 844 8.59 -18.74 -20.03
CA GLY A 844 9.60 -17.85 -20.60
C GLY A 844 9.27 -16.35 -20.56
N GLU A 845 8.08 -15.95 -20.07
CA GLU A 845 7.76 -14.54 -19.82
C GLU A 845 8.65 -13.94 -18.70
N ILE A 846 8.86 -12.63 -18.75
CA ILE A 846 9.57 -11.88 -17.71
C ILE A 846 8.54 -11.32 -16.72
N LEU A 847 8.59 -11.85 -15.49
CA LEU A 847 7.73 -11.43 -14.39
C LEU A 847 8.18 -10.05 -13.87
N VAL A 848 7.28 -9.06 -13.95
CA VAL A 848 7.49 -7.71 -13.42
C VAL A 848 6.48 -7.46 -12.29
N CYS A 849 6.95 -7.24 -11.06
CA CYS A 849 6.06 -7.10 -9.90
C CYS A 849 6.56 -6.06 -8.87
N PRO A 850 5.71 -5.53 -7.99
CA PRO A 850 6.13 -4.58 -6.95
C PRO A 850 7.12 -5.20 -5.94
N GLY A 851 6.88 -6.47 -5.58
CA GLY A 851 7.61 -7.22 -4.58
C GLY A 851 7.14 -8.67 -4.60
N THR A 852 7.83 -9.57 -3.89
CA THR A 852 7.48 -10.99 -3.84
C THR A 852 7.58 -11.52 -2.41
N ASP A 853 6.64 -12.37 -2.05
CA ASP A 853 6.72 -13.25 -0.88
C ASP A 853 6.81 -14.72 -1.34
N PRO A 854 6.88 -15.70 -0.43
CA PRO A 854 6.96 -17.09 -0.82
C PRO A 854 5.76 -17.68 -1.57
N ALA A 855 4.61 -17.02 -1.58
CA ALA A 855 3.47 -17.46 -2.36
C ALA A 855 3.66 -17.19 -3.87
N TRP A 856 4.63 -16.33 -4.24
CA TRP A 856 4.94 -16.04 -5.64
C TRP A 856 5.89 -17.05 -6.29
N THR A 857 6.57 -17.89 -5.50
CA THR A 857 7.59 -18.81 -6.04
C THR A 857 7.09 -19.79 -7.07
N PRO A 858 5.83 -20.27 -7.04
CA PRO A 858 5.39 -21.17 -8.09
C PRO A 858 5.39 -20.51 -9.47
N LEU A 859 5.16 -19.19 -9.56
CA LEU A 859 5.29 -18.44 -10.82
C LEU A 859 6.73 -18.38 -11.33
N PHE A 860 7.73 -18.50 -10.45
CA PHE A 860 9.14 -18.39 -10.85
C PHE A 860 9.55 -19.56 -11.74
N LEU A 861 8.95 -20.74 -11.56
CA LEU A 861 9.26 -21.91 -12.39
C LEU A 861 8.81 -21.75 -13.84
N ALA A 862 7.80 -20.91 -14.11
CA ALA A 862 7.41 -20.55 -15.47
C ALA A 862 8.17 -19.32 -16.00
N ALA A 863 8.76 -18.50 -15.13
CA ALA A 863 9.39 -17.23 -15.51
C ALA A 863 10.75 -17.43 -16.21
N GLY A 864 10.95 -16.71 -17.32
CA GLY A 864 12.26 -16.58 -17.97
C GLY A 864 13.18 -15.58 -17.26
N GLY A 865 12.61 -14.55 -16.61
CA GLY A 865 13.34 -13.51 -15.88
C GLY A 865 12.47 -12.81 -14.83
N LEU A 866 13.10 -12.08 -13.91
CA LEU A 866 12.41 -11.38 -12.81
C LEU A 866 12.85 -9.92 -12.68
N VAL A 867 11.88 -9.01 -12.59
CA VAL A 867 12.09 -7.58 -12.32
C VAL A 867 11.20 -7.15 -11.15
N MET A 868 11.80 -6.54 -10.12
CA MET A 868 11.05 -6.09 -8.92
C MET A 868 11.30 -4.63 -8.57
N GLU A 869 10.26 -3.92 -8.13
CA GLU A 869 10.37 -2.52 -7.67
C GLU A 869 10.98 -2.39 -6.27
N THR A 870 10.63 -3.32 -5.39
CA THR A 870 11.16 -3.45 -4.03
C THR A 870 11.98 -4.71 -3.92
N GLY A 871 13.09 -4.66 -3.20
CA GLY A 871 13.95 -5.82 -3.03
C GLY A 871 15.41 -5.43 -2.83
N GLY A 872 16.16 -6.34 -2.22
CA GLY A 872 17.60 -6.20 -2.04
C GLY A 872 18.29 -7.55 -2.23
N MET A 873 19.62 -7.58 -2.19
CA MET A 873 20.41 -8.81 -2.43
C MET A 873 20.08 -9.99 -1.50
N MET A 874 19.31 -9.79 -0.43
CA MET A 874 18.96 -10.86 0.53
C MET A 874 17.46 -11.04 0.71
N THR A 875 16.63 -10.38 -0.10
CA THR A 875 15.17 -10.57 -0.04
C THR A 875 14.77 -11.90 -0.66
N HIS A 876 13.59 -12.39 -0.27
CA HIS A 876 13.11 -13.71 -0.66
C HIS A 876 13.12 -13.93 -2.18
N GLY A 877 12.55 -13.02 -2.97
CA GLY A 877 12.58 -13.10 -4.44
C GLY A 877 13.99 -13.17 -5.03
N SER A 878 14.91 -12.32 -4.56
CA SER A 878 16.32 -12.31 -4.98
C SER A 878 17.05 -13.62 -4.67
N VAL A 879 16.73 -14.23 -3.53
CA VAL A 879 17.35 -15.46 -3.06
C VAL A 879 16.82 -16.66 -3.84
N VAL A 880 15.50 -16.72 -4.03
CA VAL A 880 14.83 -17.78 -4.76
C VAL A 880 15.16 -17.76 -6.25
N ALA A 881 15.21 -16.57 -6.86
CA ALA A 881 15.67 -16.42 -8.25
C ALA A 881 17.08 -17.00 -8.47
N ARG A 882 17.99 -16.83 -7.50
CA ARG A 882 19.33 -17.44 -7.54
C ARG A 882 19.31 -18.96 -7.38
N GLU A 883 18.45 -19.49 -6.52
CA GLU A 883 18.31 -20.93 -6.34
C GLU A 883 17.80 -21.63 -7.59
N TYR A 884 16.86 -20.98 -8.29
CA TYR A 884 16.30 -21.44 -9.57
C TYR A 884 17.18 -21.09 -10.77
N GLY A 885 18.16 -20.19 -10.62
CA GLY A 885 19.03 -19.75 -11.70
C GLY A 885 18.34 -18.81 -12.71
N ILE A 886 17.29 -18.11 -12.30
CA ILE A 886 16.55 -17.15 -13.11
C ILE A 886 17.25 -15.79 -13.06
N PRO A 887 17.59 -15.16 -14.19
CA PRO A 887 18.17 -13.81 -14.20
C PRO A 887 17.21 -12.80 -13.56
N ALA A 888 17.71 -12.02 -12.59
CA ALA A 888 16.84 -11.13 -11.81
C ALA A 888 17.51 -9.79 -11.45
N VAL A 889 16.69 -8.74 -11.51
CA VAL A 889 17.04 -7.35 -11.16
C VAL A 889 15.96 -6.79 -10.21
N VAL A 890 16.37 -6.17 -9.11
CA VAL A 890 15.44 -5.62 -8.10
C VAL A 890 15.72 -4.16 -7.79
N GLY A 891 14.82 -3.51 -7.07
CA GLY A 891 14.97 -2.08 -6.74
C GLY A 891 14.79 -1.18 -7.97
N VAL A 892 14.09 -1.66 -8.99
CA VAL A 892 13.88 -0.94 -10.25
C VAL A 892 12.74 0.05 -10.06
N HIS A 893 13.05 1.34 -10.10
CA HIS A 893 12.07 2.39 -9.86
C HIS A 893 10.90 2.31 -10.86
N ASP A 894 9.67 2.22 -10.33
CA ASP A 894 8.40 2.21 -11.07
C ASP A 894 8.36 1.17 -12.20
N ALA A 895 9.03 0.02 -12.03
CA ALA A 895 9.07 -1.03 -13.04
C ALA A 895 7.68 -1.43 -13.54
N THR A 896 6.69 -1.54 -12.64
CA THR A 896 5.30 -1.95 -12.96
C THR A 896 4.49 -0.89 -13.70
N ARG A 897 4.99 0.35 -13.76
CA ARG A 897 4.38 1.45 -14.53
C ARG A 897 5.15 1.77 -15.81
N ARG A 898 6.48 1.60 -15.78
CA ARG A 898 7.39 1.90 -16.88
C ARG A 898 7.46 0.77 -17.89
N LEU A 899 7.25 -0.46 -17.45
CA LEU A 899 7.09 -1.64 -18.30
C LEU A 899 5.60 -1.99 -18.40
N GLN A 900 5.17 -2.44 -19.58
CA GLN A 900 3.78 -2.84 -19.84
C GLN A 900 3.73 -4.29 -20.29
N THR A 901 2.68 -5.01 -19.86
CA THR A 901 2.44 -6.40 -20.31
C THR A 901 2.41 -6.47 -21.83
N GLY A 902 3.13 -7.44 -22.41
CA GLY A 902 3.29 -7.60 -23.85
C GLY A 902 4.53 -6.93 -24.45
N GLN A 903 5.23 -6.06 -23.72
CA GLN A 903 6.50 -5.47 -24.18
C GLN A 903 7.63 -6.49 -24.16
N ARG A 904 8.55 -6.42 -25.14
CA ARG A 904 9.74 -7.28 -25.14
C ARG A 904 10.90 -6.55 -24.49
N ILE A 905 11.58 -7.21 -23.55
CA ILE A 905 12.73 -6.63 -22.85
C ILE A 905 13.89 -7.62 -22.77
N ARG A 906 15.09 -7.08 -22.56
CA ARG A 906 16.29 -7.82 -22.16
C ARG A 906 16.63 -7.49 -20.71
N VAL A 907 16.77 -8.51 -19.86
CA VAL A 907 17.17 -8.37 -18.46
C VAL A 907 18.57 -8.96 -18.27
N ASN A 908 19.50 -8.16 -17.77
CA ASN A 908 20.85 -8.59 -17.41
C ASN A 908 20.98 -8.58 -15.88
N GLY A 909 20.78 -9.75 -15.26
CA GLY A 909 20.86 -9.93 -13.82
C GLY A 909 22.29 -9.88 -13.25
N SER A 910 23.32 -9.83 -14.11
CA SER A 910 24.73 -9.63 -13.71
C SER A 910 25.11 -8.15 -13.62
N SER A 911 24.59 -7.30 -14.51
CA SER A 911 24.87 -5.86 -14.51
C SER A 911 23.77 -5.01 -13.85
N GLY A 912 22.56 -5.55 -13.70
CA GLY A 912 21.39 -4.80 -13.21
C GLY A 912 20.68 -3.99 -14.29
N ALA A 913 21.07 -4.14 -15.56
CA ALA A 913 20.51 -3.39 -16.68
C ALA A 913 19.26 -4.07 -17.27
N ILE A 914 18.29 -3.26 -17.65
CA ILE A 914 17.07 -3.67 -18.35
C ILE A 914 16.91 -2.78 -19.59
N GLU A 915 16.79 -3.40 -20.75
CA GLU A 915 16.68 -2.73 -22.04
C GLU A 915 15.34 -3.09 -22.69
N ILE A 916 14.61 -2.09 -23.19
CA ILE A 916 13.38 -2.28 -23.96
C ILE A 916 13.79 -2.56 -25.41
N LEU A 917 13.30 -3.66 -25.99
CA LEU A 917 13.71 -4.17 -27.31
C LEU A 917 12.75 -3.79 -28.44
#